data_AF-A0A175VRX6-F1
#
_entry.id   AF-A0A175VRX6-F1
#
_cell.length_a   1.000
_cell.length_b   1.000
_cell.length_c   1.000
_cell.angle_alpha   90.00
_cell.angle_beta   90.00
_cell.angle_gamma   90.00
#
_symmetry.space_group_name_H-M   'P 1'
#
loop_
_entity.id
_entity.type
_entity.pdbx_description
1 polymer ?
#
loop_
_entity_poly.entity_id
_entity_poly.type
_entity_poly.pdbx_seq_one_letter_code
_entity_poly.pdbx_strand_id
1 'polypeptide(L)'
;MRAPLLLAAALLAASAAQRIPNSPQAHARQTCQGPVVGSPQTWWRAQIGHNGTTPYAADSTFQYYRTVVQYGADSSGAEDSSDAFNHAIDAWNRTGNTVTTLPAYVYVPPGTYLIKRSIQMLVNTFLVGDPLSPPTLVADPELETNPVINGYDDHQGEGSSTKNFYMAVRNLNIDTTRIASDVRARAIDWSVSQACSLTDVHVTMPLSSGHVGITMDQGGSGKIIADCSFTGGAVGIQLANQQYMLKGLRFDGCDVGISVVRSHVTTIQGSSFTNCNYGVDVGGVDSTGAVSIVDSSVSRCNAGVNARVSGSGQGSLVLDGFAVSDAIAVRSSSGATLLQGSVPEGQTWVMGNTSPDGYQSGRTYPIRRPAGLLVNGEYFTAPLPQYENYDISQVVSVKEDPEHRVYGDNLNDDGPAINAILRKNANCKIVFFPQGIYRTNETIYVPPGSRLVGEVFSVISGTGTYFSNPDGPQPIIKVGNPDERGVAQFTDLLFSVADVLPGAIIVQVNMAGPEPGDVGFWNCAIRAGGSVDSLVSTQCSDPDPANCKAAFALLHLTPIASAYLEDVWGWVADHGLDPDLPAQNIAVGRGALVESTSPTWLVGTSFEHCVLYQYSLHGASNVYIGQHQTEAPYWQGLGTPQRAPAPWAVDSAYGDPSFDHCRDDDDQCYRAWGLHMADSDNVVIHGSAMWSFFNAMNDDLWSDPQCTLTGDICQTNMAFVQRARATWWFSVSSKSTENLVLDMGDGGEESGSDGAVLTSQRDNPGGWGAVVAAYLRNTEGEAADGDDDSAAVHLSMSVTGLMMVVWGCLYILM
;
A
#
# COMPACT_ATOMS: atom_id res chain seq x y z
N MET A 1 -11.33 -75.93 -22.29
CA MET A 1 -12.62 -75.80 -21.58
C MET A 1 -12.83 -74.33 -21.26
N ARG A 2 -13.91 -73.75 -21.80
CA ARG A 2 -14.56 -72.45 -21.51
C ARG A 2 -13.70 -71.17 -21.44
N ALA A 3 -13.64 -70.49 -22.58
CA ALA A 3 -13.59 -69.02 -22.72
C ALA A 3 -15.05 -68.46 -22.68
N PRO A 4 -15.37 -67.18 -23.04
CA PRO A 4 -14.52 -66.02 -23.37
C PRO A 4 -15.11 -64.61 -22.96
N LEU A 5 -14.38 -63.55 -23.39
CA LEU A 5 -14.87 -62.33 -24.09
C LEU A 5 -15.19 -61.04 -23.31
N LEU A 6 -14.33 -60.01 -23.52
CA LEU A 6 -14.60 -58.59 -23.90
C LEU A 6 -13.31 -57.75 -23.63
N LEU A 7 -12.43 -57.50 -24.60
CA LEU A 7 -12.38 -56.44 -25.65
C LEU A 7 -12.07 -55.01 -25.13
N ALA A 8 -10.83 -54.53 -25.37
CA ALA A 8 -10.38 -53.14 -25.64
C ALA A 8 -8.88 -53.01 -25.29
N ALA A 9 -7.97 -53.16 -26.25
CA ALA A 9 -7.41 -52.11 -27.11
C ALA A 9 -6.39 -51.20 -26.38
N ALA A 10 -5.12 -51.41 -26.75
CA ALA A 10 -3.95 -50.65 -26.31
C ALA A 10 -3.88 -49.27 -26.97
N LEU A 11 -3.36 -48.27 -26.24
CA LEU A 11 -2.67 -47.12 -26.80
C LEU A 11 -1.61 -46.64 -25.80
N LEU A 12 -0.36 -47.06 -26.05
CA LEU A 12 0.83 -46.34 -25.65
C LEU A 12 0.92 -45.11 -26.56
N ALA A 13 0.52 -43.95 -26.07
CA ALA A 13 0.78 -42.67 -26.72
C ALA A 13 2.00 -42.03 -26.06
N ALA A 14 3.17 -42.27 -26.64
CA ALA A 14 4.29 -41.36 -26.50
C ALA A 14 3.90 -40.05 -27.21
N SER A 15 3.46 -39.05 -26.46
CA SER A 15 3.35 -37.69 -26.98
C SER A 15 4.77 -37.14 -27.10
N ALA A 16 5.29 -37.23 -28.32
CA ALA A 16 6.42 -36.42 -28.74
C ALA A 16 6.05 -34.95 -28.45
N ALA A 17 6.70 -34.36 -27.45
CA ALA A 17 6.77 -32.92 -27.30
C ALA A 17 7.35 -32.38 -28.61
N GLN A 18 6.46 -31.90 -29.49
CA GLN A 18 6.85 -31.04 -30.58
C GLN A 18 7.49 -29.83 -29.92
N ARG A 19 8.82 -29.80 -29.96
CA ARG A 19 9.61 -28.60 -29.80
C ARG A 19 9.03 -27.60 -30.80
N ILE A 20 8.20 -26.69 -30.32
CA ILE A 20 7.99 -25.43 -31.02
C ILE A 20 9.39 -24.85 -31.09
N PRO A 21 9.93 -24.62 -32.30
CA PRO A 21 11.17 -23.87 -32.40
C PRO A 21 10.82 -22.48 -31.90
N ASN A 22 11.14 -22.20 -30.63
CA ASN A 22 11.45 -20.86 -30.18
C ASN A 22 12.71 -20.45 -30.95
N SER A 23 12.53 -20.12 -32.23
CA SER A 23 13.34 -19.07 -32.82
C SER A 23 12.95 -17.84 -32.03
N PRO A 24 13.86 -17.24 -31.24
CA PRO A 24 13.71 -15.84 -30.99
C PRO A 24 13.82 -15.22 -32.39
N GLN A 25 12.69 -14.90 -33.01
CA GLN A 25 12.71 -13.78 -33.91
C GLN A 25 13.14 -12.64 -33.01
N ALA A 26 14.45 -12.36 -33.06
CA ALA A 26 15.03 -11.12 -32.60
C ALA A 26 14.38 -10.04 -33.46
N HIS A 27 13.13 -9.72 -33.14
CA HIS A 27 12.54 -8.47 -33.55
C HIS A 27 13.47 -7.43 -32.93
N ALA A 28 14.22 -6.77 -33.80
CA ALA A 28 15.10 -5.69 -33.42
C ALA A 28 14.29 -4.76 -32.51
N ARG A 29 14.68 -4.66 -31.24
CA ARG A 29 14.10 -3.68 -30.33
C ARG A 29 14.21 -2.33 -31.01
N GLN A 30 13.09 -1.65 -31.20
CA GLN A 30 13.09 -0.31 -31.74
C GLN A 30 13.95 0.54 -30.81
N THR A 31 15.07 1.06 -31.32
CA THR A 31 15.92 1.95 -30.55
C THR A 31 15.25 3.32 -30.49
N CYS A 32 14.61 3.59 -29.37
CA CYS A 32 14.06 4.88 -28.98
C CYS A 32 14.93 5.45 -27.85
N GLN A 33 14.98 6.77 -27.72
CA GLN A 33 15.77 7.45 -26.67
C GLN A 33 14.92 7.91 -25.48
N GLY A 34 13.71 7.34 -25.31
CA GLY A 34 12.69 7.86 -24.41
C GLY A 34 12.41 6.99 -23.18
N PRO A 35 11.41 7.35 -22.37
CA PRO A 35 10.93 8.71 -22.18
C PRO A 35 12.01 9.57 -21.48
N VAL A 36 12.12 10.85 -21.84
CA VAL A 36 13.10 11.82 -21.29
C VAL A 36 12.35 12.96 -20.61
N VAL A 37 12.85 13.35 -19.44
CA VAL A 37 12.39 14.53 -18.71
C VAL A 37 12.61 15.80 -19.54
N GLY A 38 11.58 16.63 -19.65
CA GLY A 38 11.61 17.92 -20.34
C GLY A 38 11.02 19.03 -19.47
N SER A 39 10.40 20.02 -20.10
CA SER A 39 9.71 21.13 -19.42
C SER A 39 8.44 21.51 -20.22
N PRO A 40 7.45 20.60 -20.29
CA PRO A 40 6.22 20.84 -21.03
C PRO A 40 5.46 22.05 -20.45
N GLN A 41 4.72 22.76 -21.29
CA GLN A 41 3.89 23.90 -20.85
C GLN A 41 2.52 23.48 -20.31
N THR A 42 2.12 22.24 -20.59
CA THR A 42 0.85 21.68 -20.19
C THR A 42 1.10 20.24 -19.81
N TRP A 43 0.45 19.79 -18.74
CA TRP A 43 0.58 18.42 -18.29
C TRP A 43 0.01 17.45 -19.33
N TRP A 44 0.62 16.28 -19.50
CA TRP A 44 0.19 15.31 -20.51
C TRP A 44 -1.24 14.82 -20.27
N ARG A 45 -1.67 14.65 -19.01
CA ARG A 45 -3.05 14.24 -18.70
C ARG A 45 -4.10 15.29 -19.03
N ALA A 46 -3.73 16.56 -19.16
CA ALA A 46 -4.64 17.59 -19.64
C ALA A 46 -4.80 17.59 -21.17
N GLN A 47 -3.97 16.82 -21.89
CA GLN A 47 -3.90 16.80 -23.36
C GLN A 47 -4.26 15.44 -23.98
N ILE A 48 -4.05 14.35 -23.25
CA ILE A 48 -4.28 12.99 -23.76
C ILE A 48 -5.76 12.73 -24.03
N GLY A 49 -6.07 11.84 -24.98
CA GLY A 49 -7.43 11.38 -25.19
C GLY A 49 -7.93 10.56 -24.00
N HIS A 50 -9.03 10.99 -23.39
CA HIS A 50 -9.74 10.26 -22.34
C HIS A 50 -10.81 9.34 -22.93
N ASN A 51 -10.36 8.32 -23.68
CA ASN A 51 -11.20 7.38 -24.42
C ASN A 51 -11.46 6.07 -23.66
N GLY A 52 -11.47 6.14 -22.32
CA GLY A 52 -11.81 5.04 -21.44
C GLY A 52 -13.24 4.52 -21.64
N THR A 53 -13.52 3.38 -21.02
CA THR A 53 -14.80 2.67 -21.04
C THR A 53 -15.24 2.44 -19.60
N THR A 54 -16.54 2.54 -19.37
CA THR A 54 -17.19 2.22 -18.10
C THR A 54 -18.27 1.18 -18.38
N PRO A 55 -17.90 -0.11 -18.54
CA PRO A 55 -18.78 -1.13 -19.12
C PRO A 55 -20.06 -1.40 -18.30
N TYR A 56 -20.08 -0.98 -17.04
CA TYR A 56 -21.23 -1.11 -16.12
C TYR A 56 -22.01 0.18 -15.90
N ALA A 57 -21.61 1.30 -16.51
CA ALA A 57 -22.41 2.52 -16.48
C ALA A 57 -23.67 2.33 -17.34
N ALA A 58 -24.85 2.41 -16.73
CA ALA A 58 -26.11 2.24 -17.45
C ALA A 58 -26.37 3.35 -18.48
N ASP A 59 -25.87 4.57 -18.22
CA ASP A 59 -25.98 5.70 -19.13
C ASP A 59 -24.78 5.74 -20.09
N SER A 60 -25.04 5.51 -21.38
CA SER A 60 -24.02 5.57 -22.44
C SER A 60 -23.36 6.94 -22.63
N THR A 61 -23.91 8.00 -22.03
CA THR A 61 -23.34 9.36 -22.05
C THR A 61 -22.41 9.63 -20.87
N PHE A 62 -22.25 8.68 -19.94
CA PHE A 62 -21.39 8.81 -18.77
C PHE A 62 -19.97 9.22 -19.14
N GLN A 63 -19.47 10.27 -18.50
CA GLN A 63 -18.08 10.71 -18.62
C GLN A 63 -17.38 10.51 -17.29
N TYR A 64 -16.39 9.63 -17.28
CA TYR A 64 -15.57 9.43 -16.09
C TYR A 64 -14.55 10.58 -15.95
N TYR A 65 -13.92 11.03 -17.04
CA TYR A 65 -13.00 12.17 -17.03
C TYR A 65 -13.75 13.49 -17.18
N ARG A 66 -13.38 14.46 -16.34
CA ARG A 66 -14.08 15.71 -16.15
C ARG A 66 -13.08 16.79 -15.79
N THR A 67 -13.33 18.03 -16.20
CA THR A 67 -12.63 19.19 -15.63
C THR A 67 -13.60 20.13 -14.95
N VAL A 68 -13.24 20.68 -13.78
CA VAL A 68 -14.14 21.57 -13.02
C VAL A 68 -14.58 22.80 -13.82
N VAL A 69 -13.74 23.29 -14.73
CA VAL A 69 -14.07 24.44 -15.59
C VAL A 69 -15.18 24.12 -16.59
N GLN A 70 -15.35 22.85 -16.99
CA GLN A 70 -16.46 22.43 -17.86
C GLN A 70 -17.82 22.53 -17.15
N TYR A 71 -17.80 22.54 -15.81
CA TYR A 71 -18.99 22.73 -14.96
C TYR A 71 -19.13 24.17 -14.44
N GLY A 72 -18.33 25.10 -14.94
CA GLY A 72 -18.43 26.53 -14.63
C GLY A 72 -17.55 27.02 -13.50
N ALA A 73 -16.55 26.24 -13.06
CA ALA A 73 -15.60 26.73 -12.05
C ALA A 73 -14.81 27.92 -12.59
N ASP A 74 -14.74 29.00 -11.80
CA ASP A 74 -14.02 30.23 -12.15
C ASP A 74 -12.57 30.15 -11.67
N SER A 75 -11.66 29.86 -12.60
CA SER A 75 -10.22 29.76 -12.34
C SER A 75 -9.56 31.10 -12.00
N SER A 76 -10.28 32.22 -12.05
CA SER A 76 -9.78 33.53 -11.61
C SER A 76 -9.94 33.76 -10.10
N GLY A 77 -10.83 33.01 -9.45
CA GLY A 77 -11.14 33.11 -8.02
C GLY A 77 -12.03 34.31 -7.67
N ALA A 78 -12.72 34.88 -8.65
CA ALA A 78 -13.64 36.00 -8.47
C ALA A 78 -15.04 35.52 -8.05
N GLU A 79 -15.49 34.40 -8.62
CA GLU A 79 -16.79 33.78 -8.35
C GLU A 79 -16.67 32.44 -7.59
N ASP A 80 -17.71 32.09 -6.83
CA ASP A 80 -17.79 30.82 -6.10
C ASP A 80 -17.76 29.62 -7.08
N SER A 81 -16.83 28.70 -6.86
CA SER A 81 -16.65 27.50 -7.67
C SER A 81 -17.20 26.23 -6.99
N SER A 82 -17.73 26.31 -5.77
CA SER A 82 -18.19 25.13 -5.02
C SER A 82 -19.22 24.28 -5.78
N ASP A 83 -20.22 24.90 -6.44
CA ASP A 83 -21.21 24.14 -7.21
C ASP A 83 -20.60 23.46 -8.43
N ALA A 84 -19.64 24.10 -9.10
CA ALA A 84 -18.98 23.51 -10.25
C ALA A 84 -18.15 22.28 -9.87
N PHE A 85 -17.43 22.33 -8.74
CA PHE A 85 -16.69 21.18 -8.22
C PHE A 85 -17.63 20.03 -7.84
N ASN A 86 -18.68 20.32 -7.06
CA ASN A 86 -19.64 19.30 -6.63
C ASN A 86 -20.42 18.71 -7.80
N HIS A 87 -20.78 19.52 -8.80
CA HIS A 87 -21.41 19.03 -10.03
C HIS A 87 -20.43 18.17 -10.84
N ALA A 88 -19.14 18.55 -10.92
CA ALA A 88 -18.13 17.70 -11.54
C ALA A 88 -18.00 16.34 -10.84
N ILE A 89 -18.11 16.29 -9.52
CA ILE A 89 -18.03 15.03 -8.76
C ILE A 89 -19.31 14.19 -8.91
N ASP A 90 -20.50 14.78 -8.80
CA ASP A 90 -21.76 14.03 -8.72
C ASP A 90 -22.47 13.79 -10.08
N ALA A 91 -22.05 14.44 -11.17
CA ALA A 91 -22.74 14.29 -12.46
C ALA A 91 -22.94 12.82 -12.86
N TRP A 92 -24.09 12.54 -13.48
CA TRP A 92 -24.66 11.22 -13.76
C TRP A 92 -25.14 10.43 -12.52
N ASN A 93 -25.66 11.12 -11.50
CA ASN A 93 -26.31 10.53 -10.32
C ASN A 93 -25.39 9.52 -9.61
N ARG A 94 -24.17 9.95 -9.26
CA ARG A 94 -23.19 9.09 -8.59
C ARG A 94 -23.53 8.88 -7.12
N THR A 95 -24.07 9.91 -6.46
CA THR A 95 -24.47 9.88 -5.05
C THR A 95 -25.36 8.66 -4.74
N GLY A 96 -24.92 7.83 -3.78
CA GLY A 96 -25.65 6.65 -3.29
C GLY A 96 -25.89 5.53 -4.30
N ASN A 97 -25.17 5.49 -5.43
CA ASN A 97 -25.44 4.55 -6.51
C ASN A 97 -24.57 3.27 -6.43
N THR A 98 -23.24 3.41 -6.47
CA THR A 98 -22.30 2.29 -6.67
C THR A 98 -20.88 2.72 -6.34
N VAL A 99 -20.05 1.79 -5.84
CA VAL A 99 -18.63 2.07 -5.60
C VAL A 99 -17.82 1.90 -6.88
N THR A 100 -17.96 0.79 -7.62
CA THR A 100 -16.98 0.43 -8.66
C THR A 100 -17.38 0.84 -10.08
N THR A 101 -18.68 1.06 -10.35
CA THR A 101 -19.17 1.16 -11.74
C THR A 101 -19.22 2.57 -12.31
N LEU A 102 -19.19 3.61 -11.46
CA LEU A 102 -19.23 5.02 -11.85
C LEU A 102 -17.98 5.78 -11.33
N PRO A 103 -16.79 5.50 -11.89
CA PRO A 103 -15.55 6.19 -11.52
C PRO A 103 -15.58 7.66 -11.99
N ALA A 104 -14.90 8.56 -11.26
CA ALA A 104 -14.72 9.95 -11.68
C ALA A 104 -13.26 10.41 -11.55
N TYR A 105 -12.68 10.87 -12.65
CA TYR A 105 -11.43 11.64 -12.68
C TYR A 105 -11.78 13.11 -12.84
N VAL A 106 -11.67 13.89 -11.77
CA VAL A 106 -11.97 15.33 -11.75
C VAL A 106 -10.65 16.10 -11.77
N TYR A 107 -10.28 16.58 -12.96
CA TYR A 107 -9.10 17.41 -13.16
C TYR A 107 -9.37 18.89 -12.81
N VAL A 108 -8.46 19.48 -12.04
CA VAL A 108 -8.48 20.90 -11.67
C VAL A 108 -7.35 21.62 -12.42
N PRO A 109 -7.65 22.40 -13.47
CA PRO A 109 -6.65 23.15 -14.21
C PRO A 109 -5.99 24.24 -13.33
N PRO A 110 -4.79 24.72 -13.71
CA PRO A 110 -4.16 25.85 -13.02
C PRO A 110 -5.09 27.04 -12.86
N GLY A 111 -5.13 27.61 -11.65
CA GLY A 111 -6.02 28.71 -11.33
C GLY A 111 -6.17 28.93 -9.84
N THR A 112 -6.95 29.93 -9.48
CA THR A 112 -7.44 30.16 -8.12
C THR A 112 -8.94 29.94 -8.13
N TYR A 113 -9.48 29.16 -7.21
CA TYR A 113 -10.89 28.83 -7.14
C TYR A 113 -11.42 29.21 -5.76
N LEU A 114 -12.41 30.10 -5.70
CA LEU A 114 -13.06 30.47 -4.44
C LEU A 114 -14.04 29.38 -4.03
N ILE A 115 -13.97 28.89 -2.80
CA ILE A 115 -14.81 27.79 -2.28
C ILE A 115 -15.63 28.32 -1.10
N LYS A 116 -16.96 28.37 -1.24
CA LYS A 116 -17.89 28.80 -0.18
C LYS A 116 -18.63 27.66 0.52
N ARG A 117 -18.69 26.49 -0.12
CA ARG A 117 -19.26 25.24 0.40
C ARG A 117 -18.30 24.08 0.14
N SER A 118 -18.29 23.10 1.04
CA SER A 118 -17.39 21.94 0.95
C SER A 118 -17.49 21.27 -0.41
N ILE A 119 -16.32 20.90 -0.95
CA ILE A 119 -16.21 19.97 -2.07
C ILE A 119 -16.45 18.57 -1.47
N GLN A 120 -17.63 18.02 -1.71
CA GLN A 120 -18.05 16.72 -1.22
C GLN A 120 -17.51 15.65 -2.15
N MET A 121 -16.54 14.88 -1.67
CA MET A 121 -16.05 13.70 -2.37
C MET A 121 -17.10 12.58 -2.30
N LEU A 122 -17.10 11.75 -3.34
CA LEU A 122 -17.81 10.47 -3.38
C LEU A 122 -16.76 9.36 -3.58
N VAL A 123 -17.05 8.14 -3.16
CA VAL A 123 -16.17 6.98 -3.41
C VAL A 123 -15.78 6.87 -4.89
N ASN A 124 -14.62 6.27 -5.18
CA ASN A 124 -14.13 6.08 -6.55
C ASN A 124 -13.99 7.41 -7.35
N THR A 125 -13.56 8.47 -6.65
CA THR A 125 -13.29 9.80 -7.22
C THR A 125 -11.84 10.19 -7.01
N PHE A 126 -11.16 10.56 -8.10
CA PHE A 126 -9.84 11.19 -8.06
C PHE A 126 -10.03 12.69 -8.34
N LEU A 127 -9.70 13.54 -7.38
CA LEU A 127 -9.63 15.01 -7.54
C LEU A 127 -8.17 15.42 -7.70
N VAL A 128 -7.77 15.80 -8.91
CA VAL A 128 -6.36 15.95 -9.27
C VAL A 128 -6.10 17.31 -9.87
N GLY A 129 -5.32 18.14 -9.18
CA GLY A 129 -4.79 19.39 -9.71
C GLY A 129 -3.66 19.17 -10.71
N ASP A 130 -3.33 20.22 -11.45
CA ASP A 130 -2.19 20.22 -12.36
C ASP A 130 -0.85 20.24 -11.60
N PRO A 131 0.02 19.24 -11.74
CA PRO A 131 1.28 19.18 -11.00
C PRO A 131 2.36 20.17 -11.49
N LEU A 132 2.25 20.73 -12.70
CA LEU A 132 3.19 21.76 -13.18
C LEU A 132 2.88 23.13 -12.56
N SER A 133 1.61 23.39 -12.27
CA SER A 133 1.14 24.60 -11.61
C SER A 133 -0.07 24.29 -10.73
N PRO A 134 0.14 23.74 -9.51
CA PRO A 134 -0.93 23.32 -8.61
C PRO A 134 -1.96 24.44 -8.38
N PRO A 135 -3.26 24.20 -8.66
CA PRO A 135 -4.30 25.20 -8.44
C PRO A 135 -4.53 25.44 -6.94
N THR A 136 -5.03 26.64 -6.63
CA THR A 136 -5.32 27.05 -5.26
C THR A 136 -6.81 27.10 -4.99
N LEU A 137 -7.27 26.30 -4.03
CA LEU A 137 -8.61 26.38 -3.45
C LEU A 137 -8.59 27.38 -2.30
N VAL A 138 -9.24 28.52 -2.48
CA VAL A 138 -9.28 29.58 -1.46
C VAL A 138 -10.59 29.47 -0.69
N ALA A 139 -10.50 29.17 0.59
CA ALA A 139 -11.63 29.06 1.49
C ALA A 139 -12.25 30.44 1.74
N ASP A 140 -13.54 30.59 1.46
CA ASP A 140 -14.30 31.78 1.81
C ASP A 140 -14.74 31.72 3.29
N PRO A 141 -14.83 32.87 4.00
CA PRO A 141 -15.41 32.94 5.35
C PRO A 141 -16.75 32.23 5.53
N GLU A 142 -17.57 32.11 4.47
CA GLU A 142 -18.85 31.38 4.50
C GLU A 142 -18.73 29.89 4.87
N LEU A 143 -17.55 29.27 4.71
CA LEU A 143 -17.33 27.88 5.14
C LEU A 143 -17.40 27.71 6.66
N GLU A 144 -17.07 28.74 7.43
CA GLU A 144 -16.93 28.70 8.90
C GLU A 144 -16.06 27.51 9.38
N THR A 145 -16.70 26.47 9.92
CA THR A 145 -16.04 25.25 10.41
C THR A 145 -16.21 24.05 9.47
N ASN A 146 -16.89 24.20 8.34
CA ASN A 146 -16.97 23.15 7.32
C ASN A 146 -15.62 23.01 6.60
N PRO A 147 -15.20 21.79 6.24
CA PRO A 147 -13.93 21.60 5.54
C PRO A 147 -14.01 22.13 4.11
N VAL A 148 -12.88 22.57 3.52
CA VAL A 148 -12.83 22.93 2.10
C VAL A 148 -13.12 21.69 1.24
N ILE A 149 -12.52 20.54 1.58
CA ILE A 149 -12.79 19.23 0.99
C ILE A 149 -13.32 18.28 2.07
N ASN A 150 -14.49 17.69 1.86
CA ASN A 150 -15.00 16.59 2.68
C ASN A 150 -14.78 15.26 1.94
N GLY A 151 -13.86 14.44 2.44
CA GLY A 151 -13.51 13.13 1.92
C GLY A 151 -14.48 12.01 2.31
N TYR A 152 -15.41 12.26 3.25
CA TYR A 152 -16.34 11.27 3.75
C TYR A 152 -17.64 11.23 2.93
N ASP A 153 -17.87 10.13 2.22
CA ASP A 153 -19.14 9.80 1.56
C ASP A 153 -20.05 9.03 2.52
N ASP A 154 -21.08 9.71 3.02
CA ASP A 154 -22.06 9.16 3.96
C ASP A 154 -23.11 8.27 3.29
N HIS A 155 -23.16 8.24 1.96
CA HIS A 155 -24.07 7.39 1.20
C HIS A 155 -23.53 5.96 1.02
N GLN A 156 -22.27 5.71 1.42
CA GLN A 156 -21.58 4.45 1.19
C GLN A 156 -21.35 3.69 2.49
N GLY A 157 -21.34 2.37 2.37
CA GLY A 157 -20.99 1.48 3.49
C GLY A 157 -21.84 1.65 4.73
N GLU A 158 -23.14 1.92 4.56
CA GLU A 158 -24.10 2.16 5.66
C GLU A 158 -23.71 3.35 6.56
N GLY A 159 -23.02 4.35 6.00
CA GLY A 159 -22.50 5.50 6.75
C GLY A 159 -21.27 5.15 7.59
N SER A 160 -20.55 4.09 7.25
CA SER A 160 -19.25 3.78 7.85
C SER A 160 -18.11 4.37 7.04
N SER A 161 -17.24 5.14 7.70
CA SER A 161 -15.96 5.58 7.12
C SER A 161 -15.03 4.41 6.79
N THR A 162 -15.24 3.22 7.37
CA THR A 162 -14.41 2.03 7.09
C THR A 162 -14.60 1.47 5.68
N LYS A 163 -15.65 1.89 4.96
CA LYS A 163 -15.99 1.45 3.60
C LYS A 163 -15.84 2.56 2.54
N ASN A 164 -15.21 3.67 2.90
CA ASN A 164 -14.93 4.79 2.00
C ASN A 164 -13.61 4.51 1.23
N PHE A 165 -13.72 3.84 0.08
CA PHE A 165 -12.58 3.34 -0.71
C PHE A 165 -12.35 4.11 -2.02
N TYR A 166 -11.18 3.87 -2.64
CA TYR A 166 -10.84 4.26 -4.02
C TYR A 166 -10.83 5.77 -4.31
N MET A 167 -10.48 6.61 -3.34
CA MET A 167 -10.45 8.07 -3.53
C MET A 167 -9.04 8.64 -3.56
N ALA A 168 -8.77 9.60 -4.43
CA ALA A 168 -7.50 10.32 -4.42
C ALA A 168 -7.70 11.83 -4.43
N VAL A 169 -6.86 12.56 -3.69
CA VAL A 169 -6.74 14.02 -3.78
C VAL A 169 -5.27 14.36 -3.99
N ARG A 170 -4.96 15.08 -5.08
CA ARG A 170 -3.56 15.34 -5.49
C ARG A 170 -3.31 16.74 -6.03
N ASN A 171 -2.11 17.27 -5.80
CA ASN A 171 -1.57 18.48 -6.44
C ASN A 171 -2.44 19.72 -6.21
N LEU A 172 -2.85 19.97 -4.97
CA LEU A 172 -3.71 21.10 -4.63
C LEU A 172 -3.06 21.99 -3.57
N ASN A 173 -3.16 23.30 -3.77
CA ASN A 173 -2.98 24.25 -2.69
C ASN A 173 -4.34 24.53 -2.04
N ILE A 174 -4.43 24.52 -0.72
CA ILE A 174 -5.63 24.90 0.02
C ILE A 174 -5.29 26.06 0.94
N ASP A 175 -5.89 27.21 0.69
CA ASP A 175 -5.66 28.45 1.43
C ASP A 175 -6.88 28.78 2.29
N THR A 176 -6.72 28.69 3.60
CA THR A 176 -7.78 29.01 4.57
C THR A 176 -7.65 30.42 5.16
N THR A 177 -6.67 31.21 4.72
CA THR A 177 -6.26 32.46 5.41
C THR A 177 -7.29 33.59 5.40
N ARG A 178 -8.33 33.48 4.55
CA ARG A 178 -9.46 34.43 4.57
C ARG A 178 -10.43 34.19 5.73
N ILE A 179 -10.47 32.98 6.28
CA ILE A 179 -11.29 32.67 7.45
C ILE A 179 -10.60 33.27 8.70
N ALA A 180 -11.38 33.85 9.61
CA ALA A 180 -10.85 34.53 10.79
C ALA A 180 -10.09 33.57 11.70
N SER A 181 -8.97 34.04 12.28
CA SER A 181 -8.02 33.20 13.02
C SER A 181 -8.60 32.54 14.28
N ASP A 182 -9.70 33.04 14.84
CA ASP A 182 -10.39 32.46 15.99
C ASP A 182 -11.41 31.36 15.62
N VAL A 183 -11.67 31.15 14.33
CA VAL A 183 -12.51 30.07 13.82
C VAL A 183 -11.69 28.78 13.72
N ARG A 184 -12.29 27.64 14.07
CA ARG A 184 -11.70 26.32 13.81
C ARG A 184 -11.97 25.89 12.37
N ALA A 185 -11.45 26.66 11.41
CA ALA A 185 -11.54 26.34 9.99
C ALA A 185 -10.79 25.04 9.68
N ARG A 186 -11.26 24.27 8.70
CA ARG A 186 -10.67 22.99 8.32
C ARG A 186 -10.36 22.98 6.84
N ALA A 187 -9.15 22.56 6.45
CA ALA A 187 -8.85 22.42 5.02
C ALA A 187 -9.47 21.13 4.45
N ILE A 188 -9.25 19.98 5.10
CA ILE A 188 -9.76 18.69 4.63
C ILE A 188 -10.32 17.92 5.81
N ASP A 189 -11.50 17.30 5.65
CA ASP A 189 -11.85 16.12 6.44
C ASP A 189 -11.55 14.86 5.60
N TRP A 190 -10.61 14.04 6.05
CA TRP A 190 -10.10 12.87 5.32
C TRP A 190 -10.52 11.57 5.99
N SER A 191 -11.80 11.47 6.37
CA SER A 191 -12.42 10.25 6.90
C SER A 191 -12.64 9.19 5.82
N VAL A 192 -11.56 8.50 5.47
CA VAL A 192 -11.48 7.49 4.39
C VAL A 192 -10.81 6.18 4.85
N SER A 193 -10.80 5.19 3.97
CA SER A 193 -10.24 3.86 4.17
C SER A 193 -9.16 3.48 3.13
N GLN A 194 -8.93 2.19 2.91
CA GLN A 194 -7.95 1.65 1.97
C GLN A 194 -8.22 2.06 0.50
N ALA A 195 -7.17 1.94 -0.32
CA ALA A 195 -7.10 2.49 -1.69
C ALA A 195 -7.47 3.98 -1.79
N CYS A 196 -7.27 4.73 -0.70
CA CYS A 196 -7.33 6.18 -0.74
C CYS A 196 -5.95 6.81 -0.52
N SER A 197 -5.63 7.81 -1.33
CA SER A 197 -4.36 8.55 -1.25
C SER A 197 -4.57 10.07 -1.22
N LEU A 198 -3.87 10.73 -0.31
CA LEU A 198 -3.70 12.19 -0.32
C LEU A 198 -2.23 12.47 -0.59
N THR A 199 -1.92 13.11 -1.72
CA THR A 199 -0.52 13.29 -2.17
C THR A 199 -0.28 14.69 -2.71
N ASP A 200 0.86 15.31 -2.34
CA ASP A 200 1.25 16.63 -2.87
C ASP A 200 0.16 17.71 -2.67
N VAL A 201 -0.35 17.80 -1.44
CA VAL A 201 -1.33 18.82 -1.04
C VAL A 201 -0.70 19.78 -0.04
N HIS A 202 -0.80 21.07 -0.32
CA HIS A 202 -0.19 22.13 0.48
C HIS A 202 -1.26 23.00 1.13
N VAL A 203 -1.33 22.98 2.45
CA VAL A 203 -2.32 23.73 3.23
C VAL A 203 -1.69 24.97 3.84
N THR A 204 -2.24 26.14 3.54
CA THR A 204 -1.86 27.43 4.15
C THR A 204 -2.95 27.90 5.11
N MET A 205 -2.56 28.10 6.36
CA MET A 205 -3.40 28.60 7.46
C MET A 205 -2.73 29.83 8.08
N PRO A 206 -3.49 30.76 8.70
CA PRO A 206 -2.87 31.85 9.46
C PRO A 206 -2.06 31.31 10.64
N LEU A 207 -0.93 31.94 10.93
CA LEU A 207 -0.17 31.70 12.16
C LEU A 207 -1.03 32.02 13.39
N SER A 208 -0.84 31.28 14.48
CA SER A 208 -1.55 31.51 15.75
C SER A 208 -3.08 31.53 15.60
N SER A 209 -3.62 30.68 14.73
CA SER A 209 -5.07 30.53 14.50
C SER A 209 -5.60 29.21 15.07
N GLY A 210 -6.93 29.09 15.14
CA GLY A 210 -7.64 27.85 15.46
C GLY A 210 -7.76 26.88 14.28
N HIS A 211 -7.17 27.18 13.12
CA HIS A 211 -7.35 26.39 11.90
C HIS A 211 -6.69 25.00 12.02
N VAL A 212 -7.25 24.02 11.31
CA VAL A 212 -6.74 22.65 11.24
C VAL A 212 -6.56 22.25 9.78
N GLY A 213 -5.41 21.66 9.45
CA GLY A 213 -5.16 21.18 8.09
C GLY A 213 -6.05 20.00 7.74
N ILE A 214 -5.84 18.86 8.40
CA ILE A 214 -6.63 17.64 8.18
C ILE A 214 -7.36 17.24 9.47
N THR A 215 -8.66 16.99 9.36
CA THR A 215 -9.46 16.24 10.34
C THR A 215 -9.86 14.88 9.78
N MET A 216 -10.38 14.00 10.65
CA MET A 216 -10.94 12.70 10.28
C MET A 216 -12.13 12.44 11.21
N ASP A 217 -13.16 13.28 11.13
CA ASP A 217 -14.19 13.37 12.16
C ASP A 217 -14.96 12.04 12.35
N GLN A 218 -15.13 11.28 11.28
CA GLN A 218 -15.82 9.99 11.28
C GLN A 218 -14.87 8.79 11.45
N GLY A 219 -13.57 9.01 11.67
CA GLY A 219 -12.60 7.92 11.69
C GLY A 219 -12.25 7.40 10.29
N GLY A 220 -11.87 6.13 10.21
CA GLY A 220 -11.59 5.41 8.96
C GLY A 220 -10.58 4.29 9.17
N SER A 221 -10.15 3.67 8.07
CA SER A 221 -9.08 2.65 8.01
C SER A 221 -8.09 2.98 6.87
N GLY A 222 -7.58 4.20 6.88
CA GLY A 222 -6.75 4.75 5.81
C GLY A 222 -5.38 4.08 5.74
N LYS A 223 -4.68 4.29 4.61
CA LYS A 223 -3.32 3.77 4.42
C LYS A 223 -2.27 4.86 4.41
N ILE A 224 -2.39 5.89 3.56
CA ILE A 224 -1.30 6.84 3.34
C ILE A 224 -1.73 8.30 3.11
N ILE A 225 -0.93 9.22 3.63
CA ILE A 225 -0.87 10.65 3.29
C ILE A 225 0.60 10.90 3.01
N ALA A 226 0.91 11.39 1.82
CA ALA A 226 2.26 11.45 1.29
C ALA A 226 2.60 12.85 0.77
N ASP A 227 3.81 13.32 1.08
CA ASP A 227 4.43 14.46 0.39
C ASP A 227 3.62 15.78 0.49
N CYS A 228 2.83 15.94 1.56
CA CYS A 228 2.02 17.14 1.84
C CYS A 228 2.77 18.15 2.72
N SER A 229 2.33 19.42 2.69
CA SER A 229 2.86 20.44 3.61
C SER A 229 1.78 21.28 4.28
N PHE A 230 2.07 21.74 5.50
CA PHE A 230 1.17 22.52 6.34
C PHE A 230 1.90 23.74 6.87
N THR A 231 1.35 24.93 6.63
CA THR A 231 1.88 26.20 7.12
C THR A 231 0.87 26.88 8.03
N GLY A 232 1.28 27.24 9.24
CA GLY A 232 0.41 27.88 10.24
C GLY A 232 -0.65 26.94 10.83
N GLY A 233 -1.67 27.52 11.48
CA GLY A 233 -2.75 26.77 12.11
C GLY A 233 -2.46 26.27 13.53
N ALA A 234 -3.52 25.81 14.21
CA ALA A 234 -3.39 25.13 15.50
C ALA A 234 -2.83 23.72 15.31
N VAL A 235 -3.35 22.98 14.33
CA VAL A 235 -2.97 21.59 14.09
C VAL A 235 -2.78 21.33 12.60
N GLY A 236 -1.65 20.75 12.20
CA GLY A 236 -1.46 20.29 10.83
C GLY A 236 -2.38 19.11 10.49
N ILE A 237 -2.22 18.00 11.21
CA ILE A 237 -3.09 16.81 11.09
C ILE A 237 -3.65 16.44 12.46
N GLN A 238 -4.98 16.44 12.59
CA GLN A 238 -5.67 15.85 13.73
C GLN A 238 -6.03 14.40 13.40
N LEU A 239 -5.13 13.48 13.74
CA LEU A 239 -5.22 12.07 13.35
C LEU A 239 -6.26 11.33 14.21
N ALA A 240 -7.29 10.82 13.55
CA ALA A 240 -8.32 9.96 14.13
C ALA A 240 -8.63 8.82 13.15
N ASN A 241 -7.88 7.72 13.19
CA ASN A 241 -8.02 6.59 12.26
C ASN A 241 -7.62 5.28 12.96
N GLN A 242 -7.88 4.11 12.37
CA GLN A 242 -7.37 2.85 12.93
C GLN A 242 -5.85 2.78 12.80
N GLN A 243 -5.32 3.03 11.61
CA GLN A 243 -3.90 3.00 11.30
C GLN A 243 -3.56 4.04 10.25
N TYR A 244 -2.30 4.45 10.16
CA TYR A 244 -1.88 5.36 9.08
C TYR A 244 -0.37 5.35 8.80
N MET A 245 0.00 5.48 7.53
CA MET A 245 1.35 5.83 7.08
C MET A 245 1.40 7.31 6.69
N LEU A 246 2.24 8.09 7.36
CA LEU A 246 2.44 9.51 7.12
C LEU A 246 3.85 9.72 6.58
N LYS A 247 3.99 9.94 5.27
CA LYS A 247 5.28 9.91 4.58
C LYS A 247 5.63 11.28 3.99
N GLY A 248 6.85 11.77 4.22
CA GLY A 248 7.37 12.96 3.51
C GLY A 248 6.70 14.27 3.88
N LEU A 249 6.13 14.40 5.08
CA LEU A 249 5.30 15.55 5.46
C LEU A 249 6.12 16.72 6.00
N ARG A 250 5.68 17.95 5.71
CA ARG A 250 6.34 19.17 6.21
C ARG A 250 5.38 20.05 7.00
N PHE A 251 5.77 20.41 8.22
CA PHE A 251 5.00 21.30 9.10
C PHE A 251 5.84 22.51 9.48
N ASP A 252 5.32 23.72 9.22
CA ASP A 252 5.97 24.98 9.57
C ASP A 252 4.98 25.96 10.21
N GLY A 253 5.17 26.27 11.49
CA GLY A 253 4.36 27.26 12.20
C GLY A 253 2.99 26.75 12.68
N CYS A 254 2.72 25.44 12.58
CA CYS A 254 1.61 24.81 13.30
C CYS A 254 1.91 24.82 14.81
N ASP A 255 0.93 25.10 15.69
CA ASP A 255 1.14 24.90 17.13
C ASP A 255 1.47 23.43 17.44
N VAL A 256 0.71 22.51 16.84
CA VAL A 256 1.02 21.07 16.81
C VAL A 256 1.08 20.58 15.36
N GLY A 257 2.16 19.90 14.97
CA GLY A 257 2.26 19.31 13.63
C GLY A 257 1.20 18.21 13.44
N ILE A 258 1.30 17.13 14.22
CA ILE A 258 0.35 16.01 14.23
C ILE A 258 -0.19 15.82 15.64
N SER A 259 -1.51 15.90 15.82
CA SER A 259 -2.20 15.59 17.07
C SER A 259 -2.92 14.26 16.95
N VAL A 260 -2.48 13.23 17.68
CA VAL A 260 -3.11 11.90 17.66
C VAL A 260 -4.27 11.86 18.65
N VAL A 261 -5.48 11.96 18.13
CA VAL A 261 -6.73 11.88 18.90
C VAL A 261 -7.20 10.44 19.03
N ARG A 262 -7.02 9.63 17.98
CA ARG A 262 -7.25 8.19 18.00
C ARG A 262 -6.39 7.53 16.92
N SER A 263 -5.47 6.66 17.31
CA SER A 263 -4.82 5.74 16.37
C SER A 263 -4.35 4.48 17.08
N HIS A 264 -4.57 3.32 16.46
CA HIS A 264 -4.05 2.05 16.96
C HIS A 264 -2.58 1.88 16.57
N VAL A 265 -2.22 2.19 15.31
CA VAL A 265 -0.83 2.15 14.81
C VAL A 265 -0.59 3.28 13.83
N THR A 266 0.48 4.06 14.02
CA THR A 266 0.90 5.05 13.03
C THR A 266 2.39 4.97 12.78
N THR A 267 2.79 5.06 11.52
CA THR A 267 4.19 5.26 11.14
C THR A 267 4.32 6.62 10.47
N ILE A 268 5.26 7.44 10.95
CA ILE A 268 5.61 8.75 10.41
C ILE A 268 7.03 8.61 9.85
N GLN A 269 7.22 8.82 8.55
CA GLN A 269 8.51 8.65 7.89
C GLN A 269 8.91 9.90 7.11
N GLY A 270 10.19 10.28 7.12
CA GLY A 270 10.70 11.34 6.25
C GLY A 270 10.09 12.72 6.52
N SER A 271 9.57 12.96 7.74
CA SER A 271 8.75 14.15 8.03
C SER A 271 9.53 15.20 8.82
N SER A 272 9.23 16.48 8.59
CA SER A 272 9.92 17.60 9.24
C SER A 272 8.95 18.53 9.97
N PHE A 273 9.27 18.89 11.21
CA PHE A 273 8.49 19.78 12.06
C PHE A 273 9.29 21.02 12.45
N THR A 274 8.77 22.21 12.20
CA THR A 274 9.48 23.45 12.47
C THR A 274 8.57 24.55 13.04
N ASN A 275 9.10 25.39 13.95
CA ASN A 275 8.41 26.54 14.53
C ASN A 275 7.08 26.18 15.24
N CYS A 276 7.10 25.16 16.09
CA CYS A 276 5.92 24.55 16.69
C CYS A 276 6.00 24.46 18.22
N ASN A 277 4.89 24.24 18.91
CA ASN A 277 4.96 23.79 20.31
C ASN A 277 5.37 22.31 20.33
N TYR A 278 4.64 21.46 19.61
CA TYR A 278 4.95 20.03 19.48
C TYR A 278 4.97 19.58 18.02
N GLY A 279 5.97 18.79 17.63
CA GLY A 279 5.95 18.13 16.32
C GLY A 279 4.82 17.11 16.23
N VAL A 280 4.81 16.16 17.17
CA VAL A 280 3.80 15.12 17.32
C VAL A 280 3.27 15.10 18.76
N ASP A 281 1.95 15.13 18.94
CA ASP A 281 1.30 15.02 20.24
C ASP A 281 0.56 13.67 20.35
N VAL A 282 1.11 12.79 21.19
CA VAL A 282 0.54 11.51 21.64
C VAL A 282 0.31 11.52 23.16
N GLY A 283 0.16 12.71 23.74
CA GLY A 283 -0.01 12.94 25.18
C GLY A 283 -1.42 12.66 25.71
N GLY A 284 -2.39 12.45 24.81
CA GLY A 284 -3.79 12.17 25.12
C GLY A 284 -3.99 10.88 25.92
N VAL A 285 -5.00 10.88 26.80
CA VAL A 285 -5.41 9.67 27.51
C VAL A 285 -6.07 8.72 26.52
N ASP A 286 -5.53 7.51 26.43
CA ASP A 286 -6.04 6.38 25.63
C ASP A 286 -6.25 6.70 24.13
N SER A 287 -5.56 7.73 23.62
CA SER A 287 -5.66 8.14 22.20
C SER A 287 -4.79 7.30 21.27
N THR A 288 -3.67 6.77 21.76
CA THR A 288 -2.60 6.22 20.92
C THR A 288 -2.25 4.80 21.32
N GLY A 289 -2.31 3.85 20.39
CA GLY A 289 -1.76 2.50 20.55
C GLY A 289 -0.24 2.53 20.44
N ALA A 290 0.30 2.57 19.22
CA ALA A 290 1.72 2.72 18.95
C ALA A 290 2.03 3.74 17.83
N VAL A 291 3.14 4.47 17.95
CA VAL A 291 3.66 5.38 16.93
C VAL A 291 5.14 5.13 16.70
N SER A 292 5.52 4.93 15.43
CA SER A 292 6.91 4.96 14.99
C SER A 292 7.19 6.26 14.23
N ILE A 293 8.30 6.92 14.53
CA ILE A 293 8.79 8.10 13.83
C ILE A 293 10.17 7.76 13.28
N VAL A 294 10.28 7.74 11.96
CA VAL A 294 11.42 7.20 11.20
C VAL A 294 11.99 8.31 10.30
N ASP A 295 13.31 8.47 10.26
CA ASP A 295 14.02 9.40 9.36
C ASP A 295 13.39 10.80 9.33
N SER A 296 13.07 11.33 10.52
CA SER A 296 12.30 12.57 10.67
C SER A 296 13.08 13.59 11.45
N SER A 297 12.66 14.86 11.37
CA SER A 297 13.39 15.95 12.01
C SER A 297 12.46 16.93 12.72
N VAL A 298 12.95 17.51 13.82
CA VAL A 298 12.30 18.64 14.49
C VAL A 298 13.29 19.77 14.70
N SER A 299 12.84 21.01 14.46
CA SER A 299 13.60 22.20 14.79
C SER A 299 12.77 23.35 15.37
N ARG A 300 13.34 24.11 16.31
CA ARG A 300 12.70 25.30 16.90
C ARG A 300 11.28 25.00 17.41
N CYS A 301 11.16 23.92 18.18
CA CYS A 301 9.91 23.55 18.84
C CYS A 301 10.11 23.30 20.34
N ASN A 302 9.06 23.40 21.16
CA ASN A 302 9.19 23.11 22.60
C ASN A 302 9.52 21.62 22.85
N ALA A 303 8.95 20.71 22.05
CA ALA A 303 9.42 19.34 21.92
C ALA A 303 9.10 18.73 20.54
N GLY A 304 9.86 17.73 20.11
CA GLY A 304 9.55 16.88 18.96
C GLY A 304 8.29 16.06 19.21
N VAL A 305 8.24 15.37 20.34
CA VAL A 305 7.08 14.57 20.73
C VAL A 305 6.62 14.94 22.14
N ASN A 306 5.32 15.19 22.31
CA ASN A 306 4.65 15.17 23.61
C ASN A 306 4.04 13.78 23.82
N ALA A 307 4.52 13.03 24.82
CA ALA A 307 4.20 11.62 24.98
C ALA A 307 3.53 11.32 26.32
N ARG A 308 2.51 10.46 26.31
CA ARG A 308 1.94 9.91 27.54
C ARG A 308 2.72 8.67 27.96
N VAL A 309 3.23 8.69 29.19
CA VAL A 309 3.85 7.50 29.81
C VAL A 309 2.75 6.70 30.51
N SER A 310 2.30 5.62 29.89
CA SER A 310 1.21 4.77 30.41
C SER A 310 1.68 3.74 31.44
N GLY A 311 2.95 3.30 31.36
CA GLY A 311 3.43 2.12 32.10
C GLY A 311 3.04 0.78 31.45
N SER A 312 2.46 0.78 30.25
CA SER A 312 2.09 -0.41 29.47
C SER A 312 2.44 -0.26 27.98
N GLY A 313 1.98 -1.18 27.14
CA GLY A 313 2.10 -1.04 25.67
C GLY A 313 1.28 0.12 25.08
N GLN A 314 0.27 0.62 25.77
CA GLN A 314 -0.52 1.76 25.29
C GLN A 314 0.32 3.03 25.20
N GLY A 315 0.28 3.74 24.08
CA GLY A 315 1.10 4.93 23.84
C GLY A 315 2.56 4.59 23.56
N SER A 316 2.83 3.40 23.03
CA SER A 316 4.19 3.01 22.62
C SER A 316 4.75 4.00 21.61
N LEU A 317 6.00 4.41 21.80
CA LEU A 317 6.67 5.39 20.95
C LEU A 317 8.04 4.86 20.54
N VAL A 318 8.30 4.86 19.24
CA VAL A 318 9.56 4.44 18.64
C VAL A 318 10.11 5.58 17.80
N LEU A 319 11.38 5.93 17.99
CA LEU A 319 12.10 6.92 17.20
C LEU A 319 13.33 6.28 16.57
N ASP A 320 13.42 6.24 15.23
CA ASP A 320 14.52 5.67 14.45
C ASP A 320 15.06 6.73 13.48
N GLY A 321 16.30 7.19 13.66
CA GLY A 321 16.83 8.30 12.87
C GLY A 321 16.04 9.61 13.07
N PHE A 322 15.98 10.14 14.30
CA PHE A 322 15.24 11.36 14.62
C PHE A 322 16.18 12.55 14.91
N ALA A 323 16.29 13.48 13.97
CA ALA A 323 17.17 14.63 14.08
C ALA A 323 16.51 15.78 14.87
N VAL A 324 17.18 16.27 15.91
CA VAL A 324 16.66 17.33 16.79
C VAL A 324 17.61 18.52 16.83
N SER A 325 17.08 19.73 16.57
CA SER A 325 17.82 20.98 16.66
C SER A 325 17.00 22.06 17.36
N ASP A 326 17.48 22.62 18.47
CA ASP A 326 16.73 23.63 19.25
C ASP A 326 15.33 23.15 19.69
N ALA A 327 15.26 21.93 20.24
CA ALA A 327 14.06 21.32 20.81
C ALA A 327 14.42 20.24 21.85
N ILE A 328 13.46 19.88 22.70
CA ILE A 328 13.50 18.61 23.43
C ILE A 328 13.03 17.51 22.47
N ALA A 329 13.66 16.32 22.46
CA ALA A 329 13.22 15.26 21.55
C ALA A 329 11.86 14.69 21.98
N VAL A 330 11.77 14.24 23.23
CA VAL A 330 10.54 13.71 23.82
C VAL A 330 10.31 14.32 25.20
N ARG A 331 9.14 14.94 25.37
CA ARG A 331 8.64 15.43 26.65
C ARG A 331 7.44 14.59 27.07
N SER A 332 7.32 14.25 28.35
CA SER A 332 6.10 13.63 28.87
C SER A 332 4.96 14.64 28.96
N SER A 333 3.72 14.18 28.90
CA SER A 333 2.53 15.02 29.14
C SER A 333 2.48 15.63 30.55
N SER A 334 3.29 15.11 31.50
CA SER A 334 3.51 15.71 32.82
C SER A 334 4.60 16.79 32.87
N GLY A 335 5.28 17.05 31.75
CA GLY A 335 6.32 18.08 31.60
C GLY A 335 7.76 17.61 31.80
N ALA A 336 7.99 16.32 32.10
CA ALA A 336 9.35 15.78 32.26
C ALA A 336 10.03 15.56 30.91
N THR A 337 11.35 15.71 30.85
CA THR A 337 12.12 15.33 29.65
C THR A 337 12.39 13.83 29.67
N LEU A 338 11.94 13.11 28.64
CA LEU A 338 12.17 11.68 28.47
C LEU A 338 13.38 11.40 27.58
N LEU A 339 13.58 12.22 26.55
CA LEU A 339 14.75 12.16 25.66
C LEU A 339 15.18 13.57 25.28
N GLN A 340 16.49 13.82 25.36
CA GLN A 340 17.14 15.06 24.93
C GLN A 340 18.07 14.78 23.76
N GLY A 341 17.98 15.60 22.70
CA GLY A 341 18.84 15.47 21.52
C GLY A 341 18.40 14.41 20.52
N SER A 342 19.14 14.29 19.43
CA SER A 342 18.82 13.39 18.31
C SER A 342 18.95 11.92 18.66
N VAL A 343 18.19 11.08 17.95
CA VAL A 343 18.47 9.65 17.78
C VAL A 343 19.27 9.49 16.49
N PRO A 344 20.57 9.18 16.53
CA PRO A 344 21.39 9.06 15.33
C PRO A 344 21.01 7.81 14.51
N GLU A 345 21.42 7.79 13.24
CA GLU A 345 21.31 6.60 12.39
C GLU A 345 21.97 5.38 13.05
N GLY A 346 21.37 4.20 12.88
CA GLY A 346 21.82 2.96 13.51
C GLY A 346 21.40 2.81 14.97
N GLN A 347 20.58 3.73 15.49
CA GLN A 347 19.96 3.64 16.81
C GLN A 347 18.45 3.84 16.74
N THR A 348 17.73 3.14 17.61
CA THR A 348 16.29 3.28 17.77
C THR A 348 15.95 3.48 19.25
N TRP A 349 15.28 4.58 19.58
CA TRP A 349 14.78 4.85 20.93
C TRP A 349 13.35 4.32 21.06
N VAL A 350 13.07 3.60 22.15
CA VAL A 350 11.81 2.89 22.37
C VAL A 350 11.25 3.18 23.76
N MET A 351 9.97 3.53 23.81
CA MET A 351 9.15 3.58 25.03
C MET A 351 7.92 2.69 24.85
N GLY A 352 7.64 1.83 25.83
CA GLY A 352 6.55 0.85 25.81
C GLY A 352 7.05 -0.57 26.10
N ASN A 353 6.20 -1.56 25.90
CA ASN A 353 6.56 -2.96 26.11
C ASN A 353 7.49 -3.46 25.01
N THR A 354 8.58 -4.11 25.41
CA THR A 354 9.51 -4.75 24.49
C THR A 354 9.61 -6.24 24.79
N SER A 355 9.96 -7.03 23.79
CA SER A 355 10.37 -8.42 23.94
C SER A 355 11.80 -8.55 23.44
N PRO A 356 12.76 -9.02 24.27
CA PRO A 356 12.55 -9.71 25.55
C PRO A 356 12.61 -8.84 26.83
N ASP A 357 12.90 -7.53 26.77
CA ASP A 357 13.26 -6.74 27.96
C ASP A 357 12.06 -6.27 28.82
N GLY A 358 10.82 -6.50 28.42
CA GLY A 358 9.62 -5.98 29.10
C GLY A 358 9.43 -4.47 28.89
N TYR A 359 8.68 -3.81 29.77
CA TYR A 359 8.38 -2.37 29.65
C TYR A 359 9.64 -1.50 29.78
N GLN A 360 9.83 -0.58 28.83
CA GLN A 360 10.88 0.44 28.84
C GLN A 360 10.25 1.84 28.93
N SER A 361 10.75 2.69 29.82
CA SER A 361 10.34 4.11 29.92
C SER A 361 11.10 5.03 28.96
N GLY A 362 11.73 4.47 27.93
CA GLY A 362 12.71 5.12 27.07
C GLY A 362 14.08 4.44 27.14
N ARG A 363 14.35 3.53 26.20
CA ARG A 363 15.65 2.84 26.04
C ARG A 363 16.09 2.93 24.58
N THR A 364 17.38 3.15 24.35
CA THR A 364 17.96 3.14 23.00
C THR A 364 18.55 1.78 22.70
N TYR A 365 18.24 1.24 21.53
CA TYR A 365 18.73 -0.02 21.00
C TYR A 365 19.59 0.23 19.76
N PRO A 366 20.66 -0.54 19.53
CA PRO A 366 21.30 -0.58 18.23
C PRO A 366 20.37 -1.24 17.20
N ILE A 367 20.36 -0.71 15.99
CA ILE A 367 19.66 -1.29 14.85
C ILE A 367 20.62 -1.42 13.67
N ARG A 368 20.56 -2.56 12.97
CA ARG A 368 21.19 -2.66 11.66
C ARG A 368 20.18 -2.17 10.63
N ARG A 369 20.57 -1.14 9.89
CA ARG A 369 19.84 -0.65 8.72
C ARG A 369 20.53 -1.22 7.48
N PRO A 370 19.96 -2.22 6.79
CA PRO A 370 20.65 -2.85 5.66
C PRO A 370 20.96 -1.83 4.56
N ALA A 371 22.23 -1.72 4.15
CA ALA A 371 22.69 -0.61 3.32
C ALA A 371 21.92 -0.45 2.00
N GLY A 372 21.51 -1.56 1.38
CA GLY A 372 20.74 -1.54 0.14
C GLY A 372 19.32 -0.97 0.29
N LEU A 373 18.80 -0.87 1.52
CA LEU A 373 17.51 -0.23 1.82
C LEU A 373 17.62 1.29 1.96
N LEU A 374 18.84 1.86 1.94
CA LEU A 374 19.09 3.24 2.32
C LEU A 374 19.56 4.11 1.15
N VAL A 375 19.16 5.37 1.17
CA VAL A 375 19.75 6.45 0.36
C VAL A 375 20.09 7.60 1.31
N ASN A 376 21.35 8.04 1.31
CA ASN A 376 21.86 9.07 2.24
C ASN A 376 21.62 8.77 3.73
N GLY A 377 21.63 7.49 4.13
CA GLY A 377 21.44 7.07 5.52
C GLY A 377 19.99 6.84 5.95
N GLU A 378 19.02 7.25 5.13
CA GLU A 378 17.57 7.13 5.38
C GLU A 378 16.98 5.97 4.58
N TYR A 379 15.90 5.34 5.07
CA TYR A 379 15.17 4.35 4.29
C TYR A 379 14.60 5.00 3.04
N PHE A 380 14.89 4.41 1.88
CA PHE A 380 14.47 4.95 0.60
C PHE A 380 12.93 5.09 0.56
N THR A 381 12.49 6.27 0.14
CA THR A 381 11.11 6.55 -0.26
C THR A 381 11.12 7.30 -1.58
N ALA A 382 10.03 7.20 -2.33
CA ALA A 382 9.84 7.92 -3.58
C ALA A 382 8.45 8.58 -3.61
N PRO A 383 8.31 9.75 -4.23
CA PRO A 383 7.00 10.31 -4.51
C PRO A 383 6.28 9.47 -5.57
N LEU A 384 4.94 9.54 -5.60
CA LEU A 384 4.12 8.95 -6.66
C LEU A 384 4.53 9.56 -8.03
N PRO A 385 5.01 8.77 -9.01
CA PRO A 385 5.38 9.30 -10.31
C PRO A 385 4.16 9.79 -11.11
N GLN A 386 4.08 11.09 -11.38
CA GLN A 386 2.99 11.69 -12.17
C GLN A 386 3.38 12.01 -13.62
N TYR A 387 4.67 11.86 -13.92
CA TYR A 387 5.28 12.11 -15.22
C TYR A 387 4.97 13.53 -15.75
N GLU A 388 4.86 14.48 -14.84
CA GLU A 388 4.47 15.87 -15.09
C GLU A 388 5.42 16.57 -16.05
N ASN A 389 6.71 16.25 -15.97
CA ASN A 389 7.76 16.82 -16.81
C ASN A 389 7.93 16.12 -18.17
N TYR A 390 7.00 15.28 -18.61
CA TYR A 390 7.08 14.58 -19.90
C TYR A 390 6.08 15.14 -20.91
N ASP A 391 6.56 15.41 -22.13
CA ASP A 391 5.71 15.80 -23.26
C ASP A 391 4.70 14.70 -23.65
N ILE A 392 3.50 15.11 -24.08
CA ILE A 392 2.42 14.18 -24.47
C ILE A 392 2.83 13.20 -25.57
N SER A 393 3.74 13.59 -26.48
CA SER A 393 4.25 12.70 -27.52
C SER A 393 5.02 11.49 -26.95
N GLN A 394 5.41 11.54 -25.67
CA GLN A 394 6.09 10.46 -24.95
C GLN A 394 5.13 9.51 -24.22
N VAL A 395 3.83 9.76 -24.30
CA VAL A 395 2.79 8.91 -23.73
C VAL A 395 2.02 8.23 -24.86
N VAL A 396 1.67 6.95 -24.67
CA VAL A 396 0.83 6.19 -25.60
C VAL A 396 -0.32 5.58 -24.83
N SER A 397 -1.55 5.83 -25.28
CA SER A 397 -2.73 5.12 -24.78
C SER A 397 -2.79 3.71 -25.36
N VAL A 398 -3.04 2.69 -24.54
CA VAL A 398 -3.24 1.31 -25.01
C VAL A 398 -4.42 1.20 -25.99
N LYS A 399 -5.37 2.13 -25.93
CA LYS A 399 -6.54 2.17 -26.84
C LYS A 399 -6.25 2.88 -28.17
N GLU A 400 -5.11 3.54 -28.30
CA GLU A 400 -4.76 4.36 -29.48
C GLU A 400 -3.59 3.79 -30.29
N ASP A 401 -3.12 2.57 -29.98
CA ASP A 401 -2.14 1.91 -30.85
C ASP A 401 -2.77 1.56 -32.21
N PRO A 402 -2.16 1.94 -33.34
CA PRO A 402 -2.76 1.75 -34.66
C PRO A 402 -2.75 0.30 -35.14
N GLU A 403 -1.96 -0.58 -34.52
CA GLU A 403 -1.77 -1.97 -34.95
C GLU A 403 -2.50 -2.96 -34.03
N HIS A 404 -2.69 -2.60 -32.75
CA HIS A 404 -3.25 -3.48 -31.73
C HIS A 404 -4.44 -2.81 -31.07
N ARG A 405 -5.62 -3.41 -31.28
CA ARG A 405 -6.87 -2.91 -30.70
C ARG A 405 -7.02 -3.44 -29.28
N VAL A 406 -7.20 -2.53 -28.33
CA VAL A 406 -7.54 -2.80 -26.93
C VAL A 406 -8.93 -2.21 -26.64
N TYR A 407 -9.80 -2.98 -25.99
CA TYR A 407 -11.22 -2.65 -25.77
C TYR A 407 -11.48 -2.09 -24.37
N GLY A 408 -10.98 -2.74 -23.32
CA GLY A 408 -11.25 -2.36 -21.92
C GLY A 408 -12.71 -2.52 -21.49
N ASP A 409 -13.46 -3.43 -22.10
CA ASP A 409 -14.92 -3.55 -21.97
C ASP A 409 -15.39 -4.72 -21.09
N ASN A 410 -14.47 -5.38 -20.37
CA ASN A 410 -14.71 -6.62 -19.62
C ASN A 410 -15.29 -7.79 -20.45
N LEU A 411 -15.18 -7.76 -21.78
CA LEU A 411 -15.70 -8.79 -22.67
C LEU A 411 -14.63 -9.39 -23.58
N ASN A 412 -13.87 -8.54 -24.26
CA ASN A 412 -12.84 -8.97 -25.20
C ASN A 412 -11.53 -9.33 -24.47
N ASP A 413 -10.77 -10.27 -25.05
CA ASP A 413 -9.42 -10.60 -24.59
C ASP A 413 -8.43 -9.56 -25.12
N ASP A 414 -8.03 -8.64 -24.26
CA ASP A 414 -7.08 -7.57 -24.54
C ASP A 414 -5.61 -8.02 -24.38
N GLY A 415 -5.38 -9.20 -23.81
CA GLY A 415 -4.06 -9.72 -23.46
C GLY A 415 -3.02 -9.67 -24.57
N PRO A 416 -3.29 -10.29 -25.74
CA PRO A 416 -2.36 -10.28 -26.87
C PRO A 416 -1.97 -8.86 -27.32
N ALA A 417 -2.94 -7.95 -27.36
CA ALA A 417 -2.75 -6.57 -27.80
C ALA A 417 -1.93 -5.77 -26.78
N ILE A 418 -2.25 -5.88 -25.49
CA ILE A 418 -1.50 -5.24 -24.40
C ILE A 418 -0.04 -5.73 -24.42
N ASN A 419 0.19 -7.04 -24.51
CA ASN A 419 1.54 -7.61 -24.58
C ASN A 419 2.36 -7.07 -25.76
N ALA A 420 1.73 -6.88 -26.93
CA ALA A 420 2.40 -6.29 -28.08
C ALA A 420 2.75 -4.81 -27.86
N ILE A 421 1.82 -4.03 -27.30
CA ILE A 421 2.01 -2.60 -27.00
C ILE A 421 3.11 -2.40 -25.95
N LEU A 422 3.13 -3.20 -24.88
CA LEU A 422 4.18 -3.13 -23.85
C LEU A 422 5.55 -3.46 -24.44
N ARG A 423 5.64 -4.52 -25.25
CA ARG A 423 6.90 -4.93 -25.91
C ARG A 423 7.41 -3.87 -26.90
N LYS A 424 6.50 -3.15 -27.57
CA LYS A 424 6.81 -2.04 -28.49
C LYS A 424 7.30 -0.78 -27.77
N ASN A 425 6.77 -0.50 -26.58
CA ASN A 425 6.97 0.78 -25.90
C ASN A 425 7.94 0.75 -24.70
N ALA A 426 8.45 -0.42 -24.33
CA ALA A 426 9.48 -0.57 -23.29
C ALA A 426 10.72 0.29 -23.60
N ASN A 427 11.13 1.15 -22.66
CA ASN A 427 12.17 2.17 -22.84
C ASN A 427 11.88 3.21 -23.95
N CYS A 428 10.62 3.38 -24.35
CA CYS A 428 10.25 4.36 -25.39
C CYS A 428 9.23 5.36 -24.90
N LYS A 429 8.14 4.88 -24.30
CA LYS A 429 6.97 5.67 -23.95
C LYS A 429 6.43 5.27 -22.59
N ILE A 430 5.74 6.20 -21.95
CA ILE A 430 4.86 5.91 -20.82
C ILE A 430 3.57 5.32 -21.42
N VAL A 431 3.17 4.14 -20.93
CA VAL A 431 1.99 3.43 -21.42
C VAL A 431 0.81 3.76 -20.51
N PHE A 432 -0.16 4.47 -21.07
CA PHE A 432 -1.37 4.90 -20.40
C PHE A 432 -2.50 3.90 -20.65
N PHE A 433 -3.16 3.48 -19.58
CA PHE A 433 -4.39 2.72 -19.56
C PHE A 433 -5.52 3.69 -19.22
N PRO A 434 -6.31 4.15 -20.22
CA PRO A 434 -7.55 4.88 -19.94
C PRO A 434 -8.47 4.04 -19.08
N GLN A 435 -9.50 4.65 -18.49
CA GLN A 435 -10.41 3.88 -17.66
C GLN A 435 -11.02 2.67 -18.41
N GLY A 436 -11.20 1.55 -17.71
CA GLY A 436 -11.72 0.32 -18.33
C GLY A 436 -11.36 -0.93 -17.54
N ILE A 437 -11.91 -2.06 -17.99
CA ILE A 437 -11.60 -3.39 -17.49
C ILE A 437 -11.05 -4.24 -18.64
N TYR A 438 -9.75 -4.46 -18.59
CA TYR A 438 -8.93 -5.11 -19.60
C TYR A 438 -8.78 -6.59 -19.24
N ARG A 439 -9.60 -7.44 -19.86
CA ARG A 439 -9.53 -8.89 -19.64
C ARG A 439 -8.37 -9.51 -20.39
N THR A 440 -7.75 -10.51 -19.79
CA THR A 440 -6.67 -11.29 -20.42
C THR A 440 -6.83 -12.78 -20.17
N ASN A 441 -6.70 -13.60 -21.22
CA ASN A 441 -6.59 -15.06 -21.09
C ASN A 441 -5.14 -15.56 -21.02
N GLU A 442 -4.17 -14.66 -21.09
CA GLU A 442 -2.74 -14.95 -21.01
C GLU A 442 -2.03 -14.06 -19.99
N THR A 443 -0.81 -14.44 -19.59
CA THR A 443 0.04 -13.58 -18.77
C THR A 443 0.36 -12.27 -19.51
N ILE A 444 0.07 -11.13 -18.90
CA ILE A 444 0.63 -9.84 -19.30
C ILE A 444 2.08 -9.77 -18.82
N TYR A 445 3.01 -9.89 -19.75
CA TYR A 445 4.43 -9.76 -19.46
C TYR A 445 4.85 -8.29 -19.57
N VAL A 446 5.32 -7.71 -18.47
CA VAL A 446 5.81 -6.34 -18.40
C VAL A 446 7.33 -6.35 -18.56
N PRO A 447 7.87 -5.94 -19.72
CA PRO A 447 9.30 -5.97 -19.98
C PRO A 447 10.06 -4.86 -19.21
N PRO A 448 11.37 -5.03 -18.97
CA PRO A 448 12.21 -3.97 -18.43
C PRO A 448 12.18 -2.69 -19.29
N GLY A 449 12.04 -1.55 -18.63
CA GLY A 449 11.89 -0.23 -19.23
C GLY A 449 10.45 0.30 -19.28
N SER A 450 9.49 -0.43 -18.72
CA SER A 450 8.07 -0.09 -18.81
C SER A 450 7.63 0.89 -17.72
N ARG A 451 6.71 1.79 -18.07
CA ARG A 451 6.03 2.71 -17.13
C ARG A 451 4.56 2.69 -17.46
N LEU A 452 3.73 2.15 -16.56
CA LEU A 452 2.32 1.88 -16.79
C LEU A 452 1.49 2.76 -15.85
N VAL A 453 0.51 3.44 -16.41
CA VAL A 453 -0.29 4.45 -15.71
C VAL A 453 -1.76 4.22 -15.97
N GLY A 454 -2.55 3.98 -14.94
CA GLY A 454 -4.01 3.91 -15.02
C GLY A 454 -4.71 5.27 -14.86
N GLU A 455 -6.03 5.22 -14.88
CA GLU A 455 -6.92 6.37 -14.76
C GLU A 455 -8.15 6.02 -13.92
N VAL A 456 -8.12 6.39 -12.62
CA VAL A 456 -9.14 6.00 -11.62
C VAL A 456 -9.27 4.48 -11.50
N PHE A 457 -8.14 3.82 -11.18
CA PHE A 457 -8.05 2.36 -11.03
C PHE A 457 -8.50 1.59 -12.27
N SER A 458 -7.74 1.74 -13.36
CA SER A 458 -7.95 0.93 -14.56
C SER A 458 -7.62 -0.54 -14.27
N VAL A 459 -8.55 -1.43 -14.59
CA VAL A 459 -8.52 -2.82 -14.12
C VAL A 459 -7.90 -3.73 -15.17
N ILE A 460 -6.88 -4.51 -14.81
CA ILE A 460 -6.40 -5.64 -15.64
C ILE A 460 -6.84 -6.93 -14.95
N SER A 461 -7.69 -7.72 -15.63
CA SER A 461 -8.37 -8.87 -15.03
C SER A 461 -8.05 -10.18 -15.74
N GLY A 462 -7.49 -11.15 -15.01
CA GLY A 462 -7.23 -12.49 -15.55
C GLY A 462 -8.51 -13.28 -15.73
N THR A 463 -8.58 -14.11 -16.78
CA THR A 463 -9.72 -14.99 -17.06
C THR A 463 -9.29 -16.23 -17.85
N GLY A 464 -10.16 -17.23 -17.94
CA GLY A 464 -9.91 -18.42 -18.74
C GLY A 464 -9.06 -19.50 -18.07
N THR A 465 -8.97 -20.66 -18.72
CA THR A 465 -8.40 -21.90 -18.15
C THR A 465 -6.88 -21.87 -17.98
N TYR A 466 -6.19 -20.85 -18.49
CA TYR A 466 -4.74 -20.71 -18.29
C TYR A 466 -4.39 -20.49 -16.82
N PHE A 467 -5.30 -19.88 -16.05
CA PHE A 467 -5.14 -19.57 -14.62
C PHE A 467 -5.94 -20.52 -13.71
N SER A 468 -6.39 -21.68 -14.20
CA SER A 468 -7.28 -22.56 -13.42
C SER A 468 -6.58 -23.73 -12.73
N ASN A 469 -5.27 -23.91 -12.91
CA ASN A 469 -4.53 -25.03 -12.32
C ASN A 469 -3.71 -24.61 -11.08
N PRO A 470 -4.16 -24.95 -9.85
CA PRO A 470 -3.40 -24.64 -8.64
C PRO A 470 -2.08 -25.42 -8.50
N ASP A 471 -1.92 -26.57 -9.18
CA ASP A 471 -0.68 -27.37 -9.14
C ASP A 471 0.43 -26.80 -10.06
N GLY A 472 0.11 -25.75 -10.81
CA GLY A 472 1.02 -25.07 -11.71
C GLY A 472 0.57 -23.63 -11.94
N PRO A 473 0.50 -22.82 -10.87
CA PRO A 473 -0.10 -21.51 -10.92
C PRO A 473 0.66 -20.59 -11.90
N GLN A 474 -0.07 -19.67 -12.53
CA GLN A 474 0.43 -18.76 -13.56
C GLN A 474 0.18 -17.31 -13.14
N PRO A 475 1.14 -16.40 -13.39
CA PRO A 475 0.94 -14.98 -13.13
C PRO A 475 0.01 -14.34 -14.15
N ILE A 476 -0.97 -13.55 -13.71
CA ILE A 476 -1.74 -12.66 -14.59
C ILE A 476 -0.84 -11.52 -15.05
N ILE A 477 -0.18 -10.84 -14.11
CA ILE A 477 0.86 -9.83 -14.40
C ILE A 477 2.23 -10.41 -14.03
N LYS A 478 3.12 -10.49 -15.01
CA LYS A 478 4.51 -10.94 -14.80
C LYS A 478 5.48 -9.80 -15.08
N VAL A 479 6.05 -9.22 -14.02
CA VAL A 479 6.99 -8.09 -14.11
C VAL A 479 8.41 -8.61 -14.29
N GLY A 480 8.91 -8.52 -15.52
CA GLY A 480 10.17 -9.11 -15.94
C GLY A 480 10.21 -10.64 -15.81
N ASN A 481 11.27 -11.22 -16.34
CA ASN A 481 11.69 -12.59 -16.06
C ASN A 481 12.75 -12.58 -14.96
N PRO A 482 13.02 -13.74 -14.33
CA PRO A 482 14.21 -13.88 -13.53
C PRO A 482 15.46 -13.38 -14.29
N ASP A 483 16.36 -12.72 -13.58
CA ASP A 483 17.63 -12.12 -14.02
C ASP A 483 17.51 -10.87 -14.90
N GLU A 484 16.30 -10.44 -15.25
CA GLU A 484 16.12 -9.16 -15.93
C GLU A 484 16.26 -7.99 -14.95
N ARG A 485 16.85 -6.89 -15.44
CA ARG A 485 16.99 -5.64 -14.69
C ARG A 485 16.57 -4.44 -15.52
N GLY A 486 15.99 -3.43 -14.87
CA GLY A 486 15.56 -2.18 -15.48
C GLY A 486 14.41 -1.53 -14.74
N VAL A 487 13.75 -0.57 -15.38
CA VAL A 487 12.61 0.16 -14.80
C VAL A 487 11.30 -0.60 -15.05
N ALA A 488 10.44 -0.71 -14.05
CA ALA A 488 9.05 -1.15 -14.19
C ALA A 488 8.19 -0.41 -13.16
N GLN A 489 7.54 0.67 -13.58
CA GLN A 489 6.75 1.54 -12.71
C GLN A 489 5.25 1.38 -12.98
N PHE A 490 4.44 1.31 -11.93
CA PHE A 490 2.99 1.14 -12.00
C PHE A 490 2.31 2.18 -11.13
N THR A 491 1.34 2.91 -11.67
CA THR A 491 0.55 3.90 -10.92
C THR A 491 -0.92 3.80 -11.26
N ASP A 492 -1.82 3.87 -10.27
CA ASP A 492 -3.28 3.97 -10.48
C ASP A 492 -3.92 2.78 -11.21
N LEU A 493 -3.37 1.58 -11.05
CA LEU A 493 -3.87 0.33 -11.63
C LEU A 493 -4.51 -0.57 -10.59
N LEU A 494 -5.52 -1.33 -11.00
CA LEU A 494 -6.10 -2.42 -10.21
C LEU A 494 -5.91 -3.74 -10.95
N PHE A 495 -5.44 -4.76 -10.26
CA PHE A 495 -5.25 -6.11 -10.81
C PHE A 495 -6.28 -7.06 -10.19
N SER A 496 -6.96 -7.87 -11.00
CA SER A 496 -8.03 -8.73 -10.51
C SER A 496 -8.16 -10.07 -11.21
N VAL A 497 -9.09 -10.89 -10.72
CA VAL A 497 -9.59 -12.09 -11.40
C VAL A 497 -11.05 -11.88 -11.81
N ALA A 498 -11.38 -12.19 -13.07
CA ALA A 498 -12.74 -12.07 -13.58
C ALA A 498 -13.62 -13.29 -13.24
N ASP A 499 -13.02 -14.37 -12.75
CA ASP A 499 -13.66 -15.65 -12.45
C ASP A 499 -12.95 -16.35 -11.28
N VAL A 500 -13.46 -17.50 -10.83
CA VAL A 500 -12.77 -18.34 -9.82
C VAL A 500 -11.58 -19.05 -10.49
N LEU A 501 -10.37 -18.55 -10.26
CA LEU A 501 -9.14 -18.95 -10.95
C LEU A 501 -8.08 -19.47 -9.95
N PRO A 502 -8.19 -20.72 -9.47
CA PRO A 502 -7.35 -21.22 -8.38
C PRO A 502 -5.84 -21.33 -8.71
N GLY A 503 -5.47 -21.22 -9.99
CA GLY A 503 -4.08 -21.15 -10.44
C GLY A 503 -3.58 -19.73 -10.70
N ALA A 504 -4.33 -18.67 -10.38
CA ALA A 504 -3.90 -17.30 -10.63
C ALA A 504 -2.96 -16.79 -9.52
N ILE A 505 -1.75 -16.39 -9.88
CA ILE A 505 -0.98 -15.40 -9.10
C ILE A 505 -1.32 -14.05 -9.72
N ILE A 506 -1.98 -13.13 -9.01
CA ILE A 506 -2.48 -11.92 -9.67
C ILE A 506 -1.32 -11.02 -10.11
N VAL A 507 -0.33 -10.80 -9.24
CA VAL A 507 0.90 -10.06 -9.59
C VAL A 507 2.13 -10.87 -9.17
N GLN A 508 3.05 -11.10 -10.10
CA GLN A 508 4.36 -11.69 -9.82
C GLN A 508 5.48 -10.77 -10.31
N VAL A 509 6.37 -10.39 -9.40
CA VAL A 509 7.54 -9.55 -9.70
C VAL A 509 8.79 -10.42 -9.70
N ASN A 510 9.54 -10.38 -10.80
CA ASN A 510 10.75 -11.18 -10.99
C ASN A 510 12.02 -10.34 -11.15
N MET A 511 11.89 -9.13 -11.70
CA MET A 511 13.03 -8.27 -11.99
C MET A 511 13.40 -7.35 -10.84
N ALA A 512 14.61 -6.79 -10.93
CA ALA A 512 15.10 -5.75 -10.04
C ALA A 512 15.46 -4.47 -10.82
N GLY A 513 15.51 -3.35 -10.10
CA GLY A 513 16.05 -2.09 -10.61
C GLY A 513 17.58 -2.04 -10.59
N PRO A 514 18.22 -1.19 -11.41
CA PRO A 514 19.57 -0.72 -11.12
C PRO A 514 19.62 0.23 -9.91
N GLU A 515 18.60 1.08 -9.72
CA GLU A 515 18.49 1.99 -8.56
C GLU A 515 17.27 1.64 -7.67
N PRO A 516 17.27 2.04 -6.38
CA PRO A 516 16.10 1.91 -5.51
C PRO A 516 14.83 2.51 -6.15
N GLY A 517 13.72 1.75 -6.10
CA GLY A 517 12.43 2.19 -6.64
C GLY A 517 12.25 2.14 -8.17
N ASP A 518 13.26 1.73 -8.94
CA ASP A 518 13.11 1.58 -10.40
C ASP A 518 12.05 0.54 -10.78
N VAL A 519 11.87 -0.50 -9.95
CA VAL A 519 10.71 -1.40 -9.99
C VAL A 519 9.80 -1.01 -8.84
N GLY A 520 8.64 -0.44 -9.14
CA GLY A 520 7.77 0.06 -8.09
C GLY A 520 6.30 0.25 -8.47
N PHE A 521 5.47 0.27 -7.44
CA PHE A 521 4.02 0.39 -7.51
C PHE A 521 3.58 1.52 -6.58
N TRP A 522 2.73 2.42 -7.06
CA TRP A 522 2.12 3.50 -6.26
C TRP A 522 0.62 3.53 -6.48
N ASN A 523 -0.16 3.63 -5.38
CA ASN A 523 -1.62 3.69 -5.43
C ASN A 523 -2.20 2.61 -6.36
N CYS A 524 -1.81 1.36 -6.12
CA CYS A 524 -2.28 0.20 -6.88
C CYS A 524 -3.13 -0.71 -5.98
N ALA A 525 -4.08 -1.42 -6.57
CA ALA A 525 -4.90 -2.39 -5.83
C ALA A 525 -4.84 -3.78 -6.49
N ILE A 526 -5.04 -4.81 -5.69
CA ILE A 526 -5.19 -6.20 -6.13
C ILE A 526 -6.49 -6.70 -5.51
N ARG A 527 -7.46 -7.16 -6.31
CA ARG A 527 -8.79 -7.52 -5.82
C ARG A 527 -9.24 -8.90 -6.29
N ALA A 528 -9.80 -9.69 -5.39
CA ALA A 528 -10.56 -10.88 -5.72
C ALA A 528 -12.02 -10.76 -5.22
N GLY A 529 -12.98 -10.67 -6.14
CA GLY A 529 -14.41 -10.52 -5.83
C GLY A 529 -14.84 -9.08 -5.50
N GLY A 530 -15.96 -8.95 -4.79
CA GLY A 530 -16.50 -7.72 -4.24
C GLY A 530 -17.12 -6.75 -5.25
N SER A 531 -17.17 -7.10 -6.53
CA SER A 531 -17.49 -6.16 -7.61
C SER A 531 -18.24 -6.83 -8.75
N VAL A 532 -19.09 -6.08 -9.45
CA VAL A 532 -19.92 -6.63 -10.54
C VAL A 532 -19.11 -7.10 -11.75
N ASP A 533 -17.84 -6.73 -11.87
CA ASP A 533 -16.96 -7.15 -12.96
C ASP A 533 -16.36 -8.56 -12.80
N SER A 534 -16.49 -9.15 -11.62
CA SER A 534 -15.93 -10.47 -11.31
C SER A 534 -17.02 -11.49 -11.01
N LEU A 535 -16.98 -12.65 -11.67
CA LEU A 535 -17.88 -13.76 -11.38
C LEU A 535 -17.66 -14.35 -9.98
N VAL A 536 -16.48 -14.13 -9.37
CA VAL A 536 -16.22 -14.47 -7.96
C VAL A 536 -17.31 -13.90 -7.06
N SER A 537 -17.77 -12.67 -7.32
CA SER A 537 -18.79 -11.99 -6.52
C SER A 537 -20.17 -12.65 -6.55
N THR A 538 -20.42 -13.56 -7.50
CA THR A 538 -21.70 -14.26 -7.66
C THR A 538 -21.59 -15.77 -7.51
N GLN A 539 -20.39 -16.33 -7.71
CA GLN A 539 -20.14 -17.77 -7.57
C GLN A 539 -19.75 -18.18 -6.14
N CYS A 540 -19.36 -17.22 -5.29
CA CYS A 540 -18.78 -17.48 -3.98
C CYS A 540 -19.73 -17.23 -2.81
N SER A 541 -21.04 -17.41 -3.02
CA SER A 541 -22.06 -17.17 -2.00
C SER A 541 -22.33 -18.37 -1.07
N ASP A 542 -21.64 -19.49 -1.28
CA ASP A 542 -21.75 -20.65 -0.40
C ASP A 542 -21.04 -20.36 0.94
N PRO A 543 -21.66 -20.63 2.10
CA PRO A 543 -20.99 -20.58 3.41
C PRO A 543 -19.71 -21.44 3.50
N ASP A 544 -19.59 -22.50 2.70
CA ASP A 544 -18.37 -23.29 2.56
C ASP A 544 -17.50 -22.77 1.39
N PRO A 545 -16.33 -22.16 1.66
CA PRO A 545 -15.48 -21.60 0.62
C PRO A 545 -14.72 -22.66 -0.19
N ALA A 546 -14.92 -23.96 0.04
CA ALA A 546 -14.23 -25.06 -0.67
C ALA A 546 -14.29 -24.95 -2.20
N ASN A 547 -15.41 -24.46 -2.73
CA ASN A 547 -15.63 -24.28 -4.17
C ASN A 547 -15.26 -22.89 -4.69
N CYS A 548 -14.87 -21.95 -3.82
CA CYS A 548 -14.47 -20.60 -4.18
C CYS A 548 -12.97 -20.35 -3.98
N LYS A 549 -12.13 -21.17 -4.62
CA LYS A 549 -10.69 -20.91 -4.69
C LYS A 549 -10.39 -19.84 -5.74
N ALA A 550 -10.58 -18.56 -5.40
CA ALA A 550 -10.61 -17.47 -6.39
C ALA A 550 -9.25 -17.15 -7.02
N ALA A 551 -8.15 -17.28 -6.27
CA ALA A 551 -6.79 -17.07 -6.75
C ALA A 551 -5.79 -17.83 -5.88
N PHE A 552 -4.64 -18.22 -6.45
CA PHE A 552 -3.54 -18.87 -5.74
C PHE A 552 -2.84 -17.91 -4.78
N ALA A 553 -2.51 -16.70 -5.27
CA ALA A 553 -1.85 -15.65 -4.51
C ALA A 553 -2.21 -14.25 -5.05
N LEU A 554 -2.25 -13.23 -4.18
CA LEU A 554 -2.41 -11.84 -4.61
C LEU A 554 -1.10 -11.28 -5.18
N LEU A 555 0.00 -11.40 -4.44
CA LEU A 555 1.31 -10.88 -4.82
C LEU A 555 2.43 -11.89 -4.53
N HIS A 556 3.36 -12.04 -5.48
CA HIS A 556 4.59 -12.82 -5.31
C HIS A 556 5.84 -12.01 -5.73
N LEU A 557 6.68 -11.66 -4.77
CA LEU A 557 8.02 -11.11 -5.00
C LEU A 557 9.03 -12.24 -4.94
N THR A 558 9.49 -12.69 -6.12
CA THR A 558 10.39 -13.85 -6.23
C THR A 558 11.80 -13.57 -5.67
N PRO A 559 12.66 -14.60 -5.46
CA PRO A 559 13.91 -14.46 -4.71
C PRO A 559 14.92 -13.38 -5.14
N ILE A 560 14.88 -12.97 -6.41
CA ILE A 560 15.77 -11.96 -6.99
C ILE A 560 15.08 -10.65 -7.37
N ALA A 561 13.77 -10.55 -7.14
CA ALA A 561 13.04 -9.32 -7.36
C ALA A 561 13.51 -8.24 -6.39
N SER A 562 13.46 -6.97 -6.78
CA SER A 562 13.61 -5.84 -5.85
C SER A 562 12.48 -4.89 -6.17
N ALA A 563 11.70 -4.49 -5.18
CA ALA A 563 10.49 -3.72 -5.44
C ALA A 563 10.22 -2.69 -4.35
N TYR A 564 9.75 -1.51 -4.77
CA TYR A 564 9.18 -0.47 -3.91
C TYR A 564 7.66 -0.46 -4.08
N LEU A 565 6.92 -0.86 -3.05
CA LEU A 565 5.46 -0.90 -3.07
C LEU A 565 4.92 0.15 -2.11
N GLU A 566 4.35 1.21 -2.65
CA GLU A 566 3.71 2.26 -1.87
C GLU A 566 2.20 2.25 -2.10
N ASP A 567 1.44 2.28 -1.00
CA ASP A 567 -0.01 2.33 -1.05
C ASP A 567 -0.64 1.19 -1.88
N VAL A 568 -0.05 -0.01 -1.81
CA VAL A 568 -0.60 -1.21 -2.44
C VAL A 568 -1.62 -1.87 -1.51
N TRP A 569 -2.85 -2.12 -2.00
CA TRP A 569 -3.89 -2.86 -1.26
C TRP A 569 -4.21 -4.18 -1.94
N GLY A 570 -3.91 -5.31 -1.29
CA GLY A 570 -4.37 -6.63 -1.69
C GLY A 570 -5.60 -7.05 -0.90
N TRP A 571 -6.77 -7.03 -1.53
CA TRP A 571 -8.04 -7.27 -0.87
C TRP A 571 -8.77 -8.47 -1.47
N VAL A 572 -8.96 -9.50 -0.66
CA VAL A 572 -9.96 -10.53 -0.93
C VAL A 572 -11.27 -10.02 -0.35
N ALA A 573 -12.30 -9.96 -1.19
CA ALA A 573 -13.53 -9.29 -0.82
C ALA A 573 -14.23 -10.01 0.34
N ASP A 574 -14.39 -9.29 1.45
CA ASP A 574 -15.21 -9.71 2.58
C ASP A 574 -16.67 -9.27 2.45
N HIS A 575 -16.96 -8.32 1.54
CA HIS A 575 -18.31 -7.84 1.22
C HIS A 575 -18.44 -7.41 -0.25
N GLY A 576 -19.68 -7.23 -0.71
CA GLY A 576 -19.97 -6.58 -1.98
C GLY A 576 -19.80 -5.06 -1.91
N LEU A 577 -19.12 -4.47 -2.90
CA LEU A 577 -18.92 -3.02 -3.07
C LEU A 577 -20.05 -2.37 -3.91
N ASP A 578 -20.74 -3.17 -4.70
CA ASP A 578 -21.83 -2.69 -5.56
C ASP A 578 -23.18 -3.23 -5.08
N PRO A 579 -24.29 -2.53 -5.36
CA PRO A 579 -25.62 -2.99 -4.96
C PRO A 579 -25.94 -4.40 -5.43
N ASP A 580 -26.78 -5.09 -4.66
CA ASP A 580 -27.35 -6.41 -4.99
C ASP A 580 -26.34 -7.56 -5.15
N LEU A 581 -25.06 -7.37 -4.83
CA LEU A 581 -24.10 -8.47 -4.73
C LEU A 581 -24.46 -9.35 -3.51
N PRO A 582 -24.43 -10.70 -3.65
CA PRO A 582 -24.66 -11.59 -2.52
C PRO A 582 -23.49 -11.55 -1.53
N ALA A 583 -23.72 -12.15 -0.35
CA ALA A 583 -22.64 -12.50 0.57
C ALA A 583 -21.57 -13.34 -0.11
N GLN A 584 -20.32 -13.15 0.29
CA GLN A 584 -19.15 -13.75 -0.39
C GLN A 584 -18.20 -14.39 0.61
N ASN A 585 -17.95 -15.69 0.45
CA ASN A 585 -16.93 -16.43 1.18
C ASN A 585 -15.86 -16.87 0.19
N ILE A 586 -14.79 -16.06 0.09
CA ILE A 586 -13.76 -16.22 -0.93
C ILE A 586 -12.51 -16.83 -0.29
N ALA A 587 -11.95 -17.85 -0.95
CA ALA A 587 -10.66 -18.44 -0.59
C ALA A 587 -9.59 -18.08 -1.62
N VAL A 588 -8.81 -17.03 -1.35
CA VAL A 588 -7.49 -16.84 -1.98
C VAL A 588 -6.44 -17.43 -1.05
N GLY A 589 -5.51 -18.21 -1.57
CA GLY A 589 -4.55 -18.92 -0.72
C GLY A 589 -3.64 -17.96 0.05
N ARG A 590 -2.97 -17.07 -0.67
CA ARG A 590 -1.82 -16.31 -0.17
C ARG A 590 -1.98 -14.81 -0.45
N GLY A 591 -1.64 -13.97 0.51
CA GLY A 591 -1.58 -12.52 0.31
C GLY A 591 -0.31 -12.11 -0.44
N ALA A 592 0.59 -11.40 0.24
CA ALA A 592 1.91 -11.05 -0.27
C ALA A 592 2.96 -12.09 0.16
N LEU A 593 3.42 -12.90 -0.79
CA LEU A 593 4.60 -13.74 -0.63
C LEU A 593 5.85 -12.95 -1.05
N VAL A 594 6.75 -12.73 -0.10
CA VAL A 594 8.04 -12.07 -0.31
C VAL A 594 9.15 -13.08 -0.06
N GLU A 595 9.85 -13.45 -1.11
CA GLU A 595 11.04 -14.30 -1.05
C GLU A 595 12.32 -13.54 -1.43
N SER A 596 12.15 -12.27 -1.82
CA SER A 596 13.24 -11.42 -2.26
C SER A 596 14.37 -11.35 -1.23
N THR A 597 15.58 -11.57 -1.71
CA THR A 597 16.84 -11.32 -0.96
C THR A 597 17.47 -9.96 -1.32
N SER A 598 16.90 -9.27 -2.30
CA SER A 598 17.30 -7.92 -2.70
C SER A 598 16.49 -6.87 -1.92
N PRO A 599 16.97 -5.62 -1.83
CA PRO A 599 16.25 -4.56 -1.13
C PRO A 599 14.79 -4.46 -1.58
N THR A 600 13.88 -4.55 -0.63
CA THR A 600 12.43 -4.49 -0.86
C THR A 600 11.79 -3.57 0.18
N TRP A 601 10.93 -2.66 -0.28
CA TRP A 601 10.26 -1.68 0.56
C TRP A 601 8.74 -1.84 0.42
N LEU A 602 8.05 -2.05 1.54
CA LEU A 602 6.59 -2.10 1.62
C LEU A 602 6.11 -0.91 2.46
N VAL A 603 5.65 0.14 1.78
CA VAL A 603 5.36 1.45 2.36
C VAL A 603 3.85 1.71 2.39
N GLY A 604 3.23 1.60 3.56
CA GLY A 604 1.77 1.76 3.70
C GLY A 604 0.96 0.71 2.92
N THR A 605 1.41 -0.54 2.93
CA THR A 605 0.72 -1.64 2.24
C THR A 605 -0.33 -2.31 3.12
N SER A 606 -1.34 -2.92 2.50
CA SER A 606 -2.34 -3.75 3.20
C SER A 606 -2.62 -5.00 2.39
N PHE A 607 -2.69 -6.16 3.06
CA PHE A 607 -3.13 -7.42 2.48
C PHE A 607 -4.12 -8.10 3.42
N GLU A 608 -5.29 -8.50 2.93
CA GLU A 608 -6.44 -8.87 3.76
C GLU A 608 -7.17 -10.12 3.24
N HIS A 609 -7.69 -10.90 4.19
CA HIS A 609 -8.62 -12.02 4.01
C HIS A 609 -8.13 -13.20 3.14
N CYS A 610 -6.82 -13.40 3.04
CA CYS A 610 -6.24 -14.62 2.47
C CYS A 610 -6.24 -15.78 3.47
N VAL A 611 -6.31 -17.02 2.99
CA VAL A 611 -6.54 -18.23 3.81
C VAL A 611 -5.34 -18.62 4.67
N LEU A 612 -4.13 -18.64 4.09
CA LEU A 612 -2.93 -19.10 4.80
C LEU A 612 -2.23 -17.95 5.53
N TYR A 613 -2.03 -16.83 4.86
CA TYR A 613 -1.37 -15.65 5.42
C TYR A 613 -1.68 -14.39 4.60
N GLN A 614 -1.59 -13.24 5.26
CA GLN A 614 -1.67 -11.94 4.62
C GLN A 614 -0.31 -11.49 4.08
N TYR A 615 0.75 -11.66 4.88
CA TYR A 615 2.14 -11.48 4.45
C TYR A 615 2.96 -12.72 4.82
N SER A 616 3.79 -13.20 3.91
CA SER A 616 4.83 -14.20 4.19
C SER A 616 6.18 -13.65 3.74
N LEU A 617 7.13 -13.53 4.68
CA LEU A 617 8.54 -13.34 4.40
C LEU A 617 9.20 -14.71 4.50
N HIS A 618 9.49 -15.35 3.36
CA HIS A 618 10.01 -16.72 3.32
C HIS A 618 11.34 -16.75 2.59
N GLY A 619 12.43 -17.03 3.30
CA GLY A 619 13.79 -16.94 2.73
C GLY A 619 14.20 -15.51 2.35
N ALA A 620 13.45 -14.50 2.79
CA ALA A 620 13.62 -13.12 2.38
C ALA A 620 14.77 -12.43 3.13
N SER A 621 15.40 -11.45 2.50
CA SER A 621 16.37 -10.59 3.17
C SER A 621 16.36 -9.17 2.65
N ASN A 622 16.78 -8.22 3.51
CA ASN A 622 16.80 -6.79 3.20
C ASN A 622 15.40 -6.25 2.91
N VAL A 623 14.48 -6.46 3.85
CA VAL A 623 13.09 -6.01 3.74
C VAL A 623 12.83 -4.88 4.73
N TYR A 624 12.34 -3.76 4.23
CA TYR A 624 11.77 -2.67 5.02
C TYR A 624 10.25 -2.67 4.89
N ILE A 625 9.53 -2.58 6.00
CA ILE A 625 8.08 -2.41 6.04
C ILE A 625 7.74 -1.20 6.90
N GLY A 626 7.00 -0.24 6.35
CA GLY A 626 6.62 0.98 7.05
C GLY A 626 5.35 1.61 6.48
N GLN A 627 4.16 1.37 7.01
CA GLN A 627 3.70 0.25 7.84
C GLN A 627 3.06 -0.84 6.98
N HIS A 628 2.62 -1.94 7.60
CA HIS A 628 1.65 -2.86 6.99
C HIS A 628 0.39 -3.07 7.86
N GLN A 629 -0.70 -3.45 7.21
CA GLN A 629 -1.96 -3.77 7.86
C GLN A 629 -2.58 -5.06 7.29
N THR A 630 -3.29 -5.81 8.13
CA THR A 630 -3.87 -7.12 7.79
C THR A 630 -5.20 -7.40 8.49
N GLU A 631 -6.03 -8.20 7.83
CA GLU A 631 -7.23 -8.83 8.42
C GLU A 631 -7.30 -10.33 8.11
N ALA A 632 -7.65 -11.14 9.11
CA ALA A 632 -7.99 -12.55 8.91
C ALA A 632 -9.35 -12.69 8.20
N PRO A 633 -9.54 -13.65 7.27
CA PRO A 633 -10.81 -13.85 6.59
C PRO A 633 -11.93 -14.17 7.58
N TYR A 634 -13.05 -13.48 7.45
CA TYR A 634 -14.08 -13.47 8.48
C TYR A 634 -14.80 -14.80 8.67
N TRP A 635 -14.89 -15.58 7.59
CA TRP A 635 -15.52 -16.90 7.60
C TRP A 635 -14.68 -17.96 8.30
N GLN A 636 -13.39 -17.73 8.58
CA GLN A 636 -12.61 -18.67 9.39
C GLN A 636 -13.11 -18.66 10.83
N GLY A 637 -12.94 -19.77 11.55
CA GLY A 637 -13.24 -19.86 12.98
C GLY A 637 -13.95 -21.09 13.46
N LEU A 638 -14.35 -21.02 14.72
CA LEU A 638 -14.97 -22.11 15.45
C LEU A 638 -16.23 -22.60 14.74
N GLY A 639 -16.26 -23.88 14.38
CA GLY A 639 -17.42 -24.53 13.76
C GLY A 639 -17.60 -24.27 12.27
N THR A 640 -16.60 -23.67 11.61
CA THR A 640 -16.63 -23.40 10.16
C THR A 640 -16.25 -24.67 9.36
N PRO A 641 -16.73 -24.81 8.11
CA PRO A 641 -16.47 -26.02 7.32
C PRO A 641 -15.00 -26.17 6.87
N GLN A 642 -14.25 -25.07 6.81
CA GLN A 642 -12.84 -25.05 6.41
C GLN A 642 -11.99 -24.37 7.47
N ARG A 643 -10.77 -24.87 7.68
CA ARG A 643 -9.78 -24.30 8.58
C ARG A 643 -8.47 -24.16 7.82
N ALA A 644 -7.67 -23.12 8.06
CA ALA A 644 -6.38 -23.00 7.37
C ALA A 644 -5.54 -24.27 7.59
N PRO A 645 -4.85 -24.82 6.57
CA PRO A 645 -4.67 -24.28 5.22
C PRO A 645 -5.84 -24.59 4.26
N ALA A 646 -6.82 -25.40 4.65
CA ALA A 646 -7.97 -25.74 3.81
C ALA A 646 -8.79 -24.48 3.44
N PRO A 647 -9.35 -24.40 2.22
CA PRO A 647 -9.45 -25.49 1.23
C PRO A 647 -8.18 -25.72 0.40
N TRP A 648 -7.11 -24.96 0.64
CA TRP A 648 -5.83 -25.16 -0.03
C TRP A 648 -5.05 -26.33 0.58
N ALA A 649 -4.10 -26.85 -0.18
CA ALA A 649 -3.08 -27.75 0.34
C ALA A 649 -1.81 -26.93 0.59
N VAL A 650 -1.05 -27.30 1.62
CA VAL A 650 0.29 -26.76 1.89
C VAL A 650 1.17 -27.07 0.69
N ASP A 651 1.76 -26.04 0.09
CA ASP A 651 2.75 -26.16 -0.97
C ASP A 651 4.10 -25.63 -0.47
N SER A 652 4.99 -26.56 -0.12
CA SER A 652 6.34 -26.23 0.36
C SER A 652 7.20 -25.53 -0.69
N ALA A 653 6.83 -25.56 -1.97
CA ALA A 653 7.52 -24.78 -3.01
C ALA A 653 7.30 -23.27 -2.87
N TYR A 654 6.28 -22.83 -2.13
CA TYR A 654 5.96 -21.42 -1.86
C TYR A 654 6.15 -21.05 -0.38
N GLY A 655 6.79 -21.92 0.41
CA GLY A 655 7.05 -21.65 1.83
C GLY A 655 5.78 -21.54 2.67
N ASP A 656 4.74 -22.29 2.32
CA ASP A 656 3.49 -22.25 3.07
C ASP A 656 3.65 -22.73 4.52
N PRO A 657 2.97 -22.07 5.47
CA PRO A 657 2.87 -22.57 6.84
C PRO A 657 2.10 -23.89 6.86
N SER A 658 2.59 -24.89 7.61
CA SER A 658 1.97 -26.22 7.63
C SER A 658 0.80 -26.32 8.61
N PHE A 659 0.81 -25.50 9.67
CA PHE A 659 -0.16 -25.54 10.78
C PHE A 659 -0.12 -26.85 11.61
N ASP A 660 0.96 -27.64 11.49
CA ASP A 660 1.16 -28.89 12.25
C ASP A 660 1.25 -28.67 13.77
N HIS A 661 1.60 -27.46 14.23
CA HIS A 661 1.56 -27.09 15.66
C HIS A 661 0.14 -26.99 16.22
N CYS A 662 -0.88 -26.86 15.36
CA CYS A 662 -2.27 -26.75 15.78
C CYS A 662 -2.87 -28.12 16.09
N ARG A 663 -3.60 -28.21 17.20
CA ARG A 663 -4.33 -29.43 17.55
C ARG A 663 -5.57 -29.57 16.68
N ASP A 664 -5.91 -30.79 16.28
CA ASP A 664 -7.10 -31.09 15.46
C ASP A 664 -8.43 -30.51 16.00
N ASP A 665 -8.52 -30.24 17.30
CA ASP A 665 -9.69 -29.68 17.98
C ASP A 665 -9.64 -28.15 18.21
N ASP A 666 -8.65 -27.45 17.65
CA ASP A 666 -8.40 -26.02 17.88
C ASP A 666 -8.58 -25.14 16.62
N ASP A 667 -9.83 -24.78 16.34
CA ASP A 667 -10.22 -23.91 15.20
C ASP A 667 -9.62 -22.49 15.30
N GLN A 668 -9.26 -22.04 16.50
CA GLN A 668 -8.68 -20.72 16.71
C GLN A 668 -7.18 -20.69 16.39
N CYS A 669 -6.51 -21.84 16.44
CA CYS A 669 -5.14 -21.99 15.96
C CYS A 669 -5.07 -22.06 14.43
N TYR A 670 -5.99 -22.78 13.78
CA TYR A 670 -6.04 -22.93 12.33
C TYR A 670 -6.62 -21.69 11.60
N ARG A 671 -5.91 -20.56 11.71
CA ARG A 671 -6.29 -19.25 11.18
C ARG A 671 -5.17 -18.63 10.36
N ALA A 672 -5.53 -17.80 9.40
CA ALA A 672 -4.56 -17.11 8.56
C ALA A 672 -3.58 -16.26 9.39
N TRP A 673 -2.29 -16.33 9.08
CA TRP A 673 -1.29 -15.47 9.72
C TRP A 673 -1.42 -14.02 9.24
N GLY A 674 -1.33 -13.07 10.16
CA GLY A 674 -1.11 -11.66 9.79
C GLY A 674 0.27 -11.50 9.16
N LEU A 675 1.31 -11.96 9.85
CA LEU A 675 2.67 -12.03 9.33
C LEU A 675 3.27 -13.42 9.60
N HIS A 676 3.69 -14.09 8.53
CA HIS A 676 4.49 -15.31 8.59
C HIS A 676 5.93 -14.98 8.20
N MET A 677 6.89 -15.20 9.09
CA MET A 677 8.31 -14.92 8.84
C MET A 677 9.14 -16.18 9.06
N ALA A 678 9.61 -16.79 7.98
CA ALA A 678 10.39 -18.01 7.99
C ALA A 678 11.69 -17.81 7.23
N ASP A 679 12.80 -18.29 7.79
CA ASP A 679 14.12 -18.31 7.12
C ASP A 679 14.58 -16.93 6.60
N SER A 680 14.14 -15.85 7.27
CA SER A 680 14.39 -14.48 6.83
C SER A 680 15.52 -13.81 7.63
N ASP A 681 16.23 -12.86 7.01
CA ASP A 681 17.35 -12.14 7.65
C ASP A 681 17.33 -10.65 7.30
N ASN A 682 17.77 -9.78 8.22
CA ASN A 682 17.82 -8.33 7.99
C ASN A 682 16.46 -7.71 7.61
N VAL A 683 15.49 -7.92 8.49
CA VAL A 683 14.11 -7.42 8.34
C VAL A 683 13.88 -6.29 9.33
N VAL A 684 13.43 -5.14 8.84
CA VAL A 684 13.03 -3.99 9.66
C VAL A 684 11.56 -3.64 9.40
N ILE A 685 10.76 -3.61 10.45
CA ILE A 685 9.32 -3.33 10.37
C ILE A 685 9.00 -2.20 11.35
N HIS A 686 8.32 -1.17 10.86
CA HIS A 686 7.78 -0.06 11.65
C HIS A 686 6.28 0.04 11.45
N GLY A 687 5.53 -0.40 12.45
CA GLY A 687 4.06 -0.37 12.43
C GLY A 687 3.47 -1.61 11.78
N SER A 688 2.77 -2.40 12.60
CA SER A 688 1.99 -3.55 12.17
C SER A 688 0.62 -3.49 12.79
N ALA A 689 -0.42 -3.35 11.96
CA ALA A 689 -1.81 -3.37 12.40
C ALA A 689 -2.47 -4.69 11.96
N MET A 690 -2.52 -5.69 12.84
CA MET A 690 -2.95 -7.04 12.45
C MET A 690 -4.23 -7.47 13.17
N TRP A 691 -5.34 -7.63 12.46
CA TRP A 691 -6.65 -7.79 13.09
C TRP A 691 -7.31 -9.13 12.78
N SER A 692 -8.00 -9.66 13.78
CA SER A 692 -8.99 -10.71 13.61
C SER A 692 -10.29 -10.20 14.24
N PHE A 693 -11.30 -9.90 13.44
CA PHE A 693 -12.55 -9.33 13.94
C PHE A 693 -13.65 -10.35 14.19
N PHE A 694 -13.62 -11.47 13.47
CA PHE A 694 -14.72 -12.42 13.44
C PHE A 694 -14.29 -13.84 13.77
N ASN A 695 -15.23 -14.58 14.33
CA ASN A 695 -15.17 -16.00 14.54
C ASN A 695 -16.35 -16.64 13.81
N ALA A 696 -16.16 -17.07 12.56
CA ALA A 696 -17.17 -17.72 11.72
C ALA A 696 -18.29 -16.80 11.16
N MET A 697 -17.96 -15.62 10.62
CA MET A 697 -18.93 -14.79 9.90
C MET A 697 -18.96 -15.14 8.42
N ASN A 698 -20.06 -15.73 7.96
CA ASN A 698 -20.24 -16.20 6.58
C ASN A 698 -21.60 -15.82 5.97
N ASP A 699 -22.31 -14.89 6.60
CA ASP A 699 -23.69 -14.49 6.30
C ASP A 699 -23.87 -12.99 6.05
N ASP A 700 -22.78 -12.22 5.95
CA ASP A 700 -22.76 -10.75 5.78
C ASP A 700 -23.54 -9.99 6.86
N LEU A 701 -23.79 -10.57 8.04
CA LEU A 701 -24.61 -9.89 9.04
C LEU A 701 -23.84 -8.84 9.86
N TRP A 702 -22.50 -8.80 9.79
CA TRP A 702 -21.55 -7.81 10.39
C TRP A 702 -21.72 -7.47 11.89
N SER A 703 -22.79 -7.92 12.51
CA SER A 703 -23.35 -7.41 13.76
C SER A 703 -23.01 -8.29 14.96
N ASP A 704 -22.56 -9.51 14.70
CA ASP A 704 -22.05 -10.42 15.71
C ASP A 704 -20.64 -10.88 15.33
N PRO A 705 -19.59 -10.33 15.98
CA PRO A 705 -18.22 -10.81 15.76
C PRO A 705 -18.00 -12.24 16.27
N GLN A 706 -18.89 -12.76 17.13
CA GLN A 706 -18.83 -14.10 17.73
C GLN A 706 -17.55 -14.42 18.54
N CYS A 707 -16.62 -13.46 18.70
CA CYS A 707 -15.40 -13.68 19.49
C CYS A 707 -15.67 -13.71 21.00
N THR A 708 -16.83 -13.21 21.46
CA THR A 708 -17.26 -13.35 22.86
C THR A 708 -17.46 -14.83 23.26
N LEU A 709 -17.82 -15.69 22.29
CA LEU A 709 -17.94 -17.15 22.48
C LEU A 709 -16.61 -17.81 22.88
N THR A 710 -15.51 -17.15 22.55
CA THR A 710 -14.13 -17.57 22.77
C THR A 710 -13.37 -16.60 23.67
N GLY A 711 -14.07 -15.86 24.53
CA GLY A 711 -13.46 -14.97 25.54
C GLY A 711 -12.82 -13.70 24.96
N ASP A 712 -13.41 -13.13 23.91
CA ASP A 712 -12.93 -11.98 23.14
C ASP A 712 -11.62 -12.22 22.36
N ILE A 713 -11.26 -13.49 22.21
CA ILE A 713 -10.14 -13.95 21.39
C ILE A 713 -10.73 -14.63 20.15
N CYS A 714 -10.54 -14.09 18.96
CA CYS A 714 -11.00 -14.71 17.71
C CYS A 714 -10.00 -15.74 17.17
N GLN A 715 -8.71 -15.52 17.42
CA GLN A 715 -7.58 -16.30 16.89
C GLN A 715 -6.51 -16.53 17.97
N THR A 716 -5.88 -17.69 17.97
CA THR A 716 -4.84 -18.04 18.97
C THR A 716 -3.53 -17.32 18.69
N ASN A 717 -3.03 -17.35 17.45
CA ASN A 717 -1.71 -16.80 17.09
C ASN A 717 -1.82 -15.83 15.89
N MET A 718 -1.29 -14.61 16.01
CA MET A 718 -1.37 -13.58 14.94
C MET A 718 -0.18 -13.62 13.99
N ALA A 719 1.03 -13.76 14.52
CA ALA A 719 2.26 -13.82 13.73
C ALA A 719 3.11 -15.04 14.07
N PHE A 720 3.82 -15.51 13.06
CA PHE A 720 4.68 -16.68 13.11
C PHE A 720 6.11 -16.27 12.80
N VAL A 721 7.06 -16.73 13.61
CA VAL A 721 8.49 -16.48 13.41
C VAL A 721 9.26 -17.79 13.53
N GLN A 722 10.04 -18.14 12.51
CA GLN A 722 10.85 -19.35 12.45
C GLN A 722 12.19 -19.07 11.79
N ARG A 723 13.30 -19.46 12.43
CA ARG A 723 14.67 -19.27 11.91
C ARG A 723 14.99 -17.84 11.42
N ALA A 724 14.20 -16.84 11.84
CA ALA A 724 14.44 -15.46 11.48
C ALA A 724 15.64 -14.90 12.26
N ARG A 725 16.47 -14.11 11.59
CA ARG A 725 17.68 -13.50 12.13
C ARG A 725 17.66 -12.00 11.88
N ALA A 726 18.38 -11.24 12.71
CA ALA A 726 18.52 -9.79 12.57
C ALA A 726 17.17 -9.11 12.25
N THR A 727 16.19 -9.34 13.14
CA THR A 727 14.82 -8.85 12.97
C THR A 727 14.55 -7.75 13.97
N TRP A 728 14.22 -6.56 13.46
CA TRP A 728 13.81 -5.41 14.24
C TRP A 728 12.36 -5.08 13.92
N TRP A 729 11.45 -5.49 14.79
CA TRP A 729 10.02 -5.32 14.59
C TRP A 729 9.43 -4.35 15.61
N PHE A 730 9.13 -3.13 15.18
CA PHE A 730 8.64 -2.05 16.01
C PHE A 730 7.14 -1.80 15.81
N SER A 731 6.49 -1.33 16.88
CA SER A 731 5.06 -0.97 16.91
C SER A 731 4.14 -2.08 16.40
N VAL A 732 4.23 -3.25 17.05
CA VAL A 732 3.41 -4.43 16.76
C VAL A 732 2.08 -4.31 17.47
N SER A 733 0.98 -4.29 16.74
CA SER A 733 -0.35 -4.31 17.34
C SER A 733 -1.21 -5.42 16.75
N SER A 734 -2.03 -6.02 17.60
CA SER A 734 -3.04 -6.98 17.17
C SER A 734 -4.41 -6.73 17.81
N LYS A 735 -5.45 -7.34 17.24
CA LYS A 735 -6.82 -7.29 17.76
C LYS A 735 -7.40 -8.68 17.92
N SER A 736 -7.96 -8.95 19.11
CA SER A 736 -8.69 -10.17 19.46
C SER A 736 -7.87 -11.43 19.21
N THR A 737 -6.61 -11.41 19.64
CA THR A 737 -5.70 -12.55 19.52
C THR A 737 -5.06 -12.85 20.87
N GLU A 738 -4.85 -14.12 21.19
CA GLU A 738 -4.14 -14.49 22.43
C GLU A 738 -2.65 -14.16 22.34
N ASN A 739 -1.98 -14.66 21.29
CA ASN A 739 -0.55 -14.57 21.07
C ASN A 739 -0.23 -13.64 19.88
N LEU A 740 0.61 -12.64 20.11
CA LEU A 740 1.01 -11.68 19.08
C LEU A 740 2.06 -12.30 18.17
N VAL A 741 3.06 -12.93 18.77
CA VAL A 741 4.16 -13.61 18.08
C VAL A 741 4.34 -15.00 18.68
N LEU A 742 4.10 -16.01 17.85
CA LEU A 742 4.51 -17.39 18.08
C LEU A 742 5.88 -17.61 17.42
N ASP A 743 6.85 -18.00 18.24
CA ASP A 743 8.23 -18.18 17.80
C ASP A 743 8.62 -19.66 17.82
N MET A 744 8.79 -20.27 16.65
CA MET A 744 9.17 -21.68 16.51
C MET A 744 10.66 -21.94 16.72
N GLY A 745 11.43 -20.90 17.02
CA GLY A 745 12.87 -20.98 17.19
C GLY A 745 13.58 -21.41 15.92
N ASP A 746 14.79 -21.92 16.08
CA ASP A 746 15.61 -22.37 14.95
C ASP A 746 15.33 -23.82 14.53
N GLY A 747 14.67 -24.60 15.40
CA GLY A 747 14.24 -25.97 15.10
C GLY A 747 13.02 -26.03 14.17
N GLY A 748 12.20 -24.97 14.19
CA GLY A 748 11.02 -24.84 13.35
C GLY A 748 9.84 -25.73 13.77
N GLU A 749 8.71 -25.51 13.12
CA GLU A 749 7.46 -26.27 13.29
C GLU A 749 7.66 -27.77 13.01
N GLU A 750 8.50 -28.10 12.03
CA GLU A 750 8.83 -29.47 11.68
C GLU A 750 9.54 -30.28 12.80
N SER A 751 10.06 -29.60 13.83
CA SER A 751 10.64 -30.25 15.01
C SER A 751 9.60 -30.81 15.97
N GLY A 752 8.31 -30.52 15.75
CA GLY A 752 7.22 -30.85 16.68
C GLY A 752 7.22 -29.98 17.94
N SER A 753 7.86 -28.80 17.88
CA SER A 753 7.81 -27.81 18.95
C SER A 753 6.45 -27.11 18.94
N ASP A 754 5.89 -26.83 20.12
CA ASP A 754 4.71 -25.97 20.26
C ASP A 754 5.04 -24.47 20.08
N GLY A 755 6.31 -24.15 19.78
CA GLY A 755 6.83 -22.78 19.76
C GLY A 755 6.92 -22.14 21.15
N ALA A 756 7.43 -20.92 21.18
CA ALA A 756 7.47 -20.05 22.35
C ALA A 756 6.60 -18.82 22.09
N VAL A 757 5.61 -18.59 22.96
CA VAL A 757 4.85 -17.34 22.97
C VAL A 757 5.71 -16.26 23.63
N LEU A 758 6.26 -15.37 22.81
CA LEU A 758 7.15 -14.30 23.29
C LEU A 758 6.41 -13.00 23.61
N THR A 759 5.22 -12.83 23.05
CA THR A 759 4.33 -11.69 23.31
C THR A 759 2.88 -12.15 23.24
N SER A 760 2.08 -11.80 24.26
CA SER A 760 0.65 -12.12 24.35
C SER A 760 -0.16 -10.85 24.58
N GLN A 761 -1.45 -10.87 24.21
CA GLN A 761 -2.37 -9.76 24.48
C GLN A 761 -2.54 -9.52 25.98
N ARG A 762 -2.56 -10.61 26.77
CA ARG A 762 -2.68 -10.53 28.23
C ARG A 762 -1.52 -9.75 28.85
N ASP A 763 -0.31 -9.97 28.37
CA ASP A 763 0.90 -9.36 28.94
C ASP A 763 1.21 -7.99 28.30
N ASN A 764 0.58 -7.67 27.16
CA ASN A 764 0.78 -6.44 26.40
C ASN A 764 -0.54 -5.73 26.03
N PRO A 765 -1.41 -5.43 27.01
CA PRO A 765 -2.70 -4.82 26.71
C PRO A 765 -2.51 -3.40 26.17
N GLY A 766 -3.20 -3.11 25.06
CA GLY A 766 -3.43 -1.79 24.51
C GLY A 766 -4.91 -1.41 24.55
N GLY A 767 -5.24 -0.20 24.14
CA GLY A 767 -6.59 0.35 24.19
C GLY A 767 -7.55 -0.23 23.14
N TRP A 768 -7.02 -0.89 22.11
CA TRP A 768 -7.81 -1.57 21.07
C TRP A 768 -7.68 -3.09 21.12
N GLY A 769 -6.48 -3.60 21.40
CA GLY A 769 -6.16 -5.01 21.50
C GLY A 769 -4.81 -5.14 22.21
N ALA A 770 -3.81 -5.69 21.56
CA ALA A 770 -2.46 -5.77 22.11
C ALA A 770 -1.50 -4.79 21.43
N VAL A 771 -0.49 -4.32 22.16
CA VAL A 771 0.54 -3.42 21.64
C VAL A 771 1.92 -3.74 22.24
N VAL A 772 2.90 -3.97 21.37
CA VAL A 772 4.31 -4.14 21.70
C VAL A 772 5.12 -3.10 20.94
N ALA A 773 5.90 -2.29 21.66
CA ALA A 773 6.74 -1.24 21.08
C ALA A 773 7.89 -1.82 20.25
N ALA A 774 8.52 -2.91 20.71
CA ALA A 774 9.59 -3.59 19.99
C ALA A 774 9.64 -5.09 20.27
N TYR A 775 9.70 -5.89 19.22
CA TYR A 775 10.10 -7.29 19.23
C TYR A 775 11.45 -7.39 18.52
N LEU A 776 12.48 -7.78 19.27
CA LEU A 776 13.86 -7.86 18.79
C LEU A 776 14.31 -9.32 18.81
N ARG A 777 14.71 -9.86 17.65
CA ARG A 777 15.17 -11.25 17.53
C ARG A 777 16.56 -11.32 16.91
N ASN A 778 17.47 -11.98 17.62
CA ASN A 778 18.85 -12.24 17.17
C ASN A 778 19.58 -10.97 16.68
N THR A 779 19.48 -9.89 17.43
CA THR A 779 20.00 -8.56 17.06
C THR A 779 21.40 -8.27 17.59
N GLU A 780 21.94 -9.11 18.49
CA GLU A 780 23.29 -8.99 19.05
C GLU A 780 24.26 -10.00 18.40
N GLY A 781 25.16 -9.53 17.52
CA GLY A 781 26.43 -10.21 17.20
C GLY A 781 26.44 -11.37 16.17
N GLU A 782 26.56 -11.02 14.89
CA GLU A 782 27.62 -11.49 13.99
C GLU A 782 28.00 -10.30 13.08
N ALA A 783 29.08 -9.60 13.43
CA ALA A 783 29.81 -8.84 12.43
C ALA A 783 30.44 -9.88 11.49
N ALA A 784 29.69 -10.28 10.45
CA ALA A 784 30.28 -10.92 9.28
C ALA A 784 31.02 -9.82 8.51
N ASP A 785 32.20 -9.47 9.02
CA ASP A 785 33.33 -9.04 8.21
C ASP A 785 33.60 -10.16 7.21
N GLY A 786 32.98 -10.05 6.05
CA GLY A 786 33.17 -10.86 4.88
C GLY A 786 33.26 -9.93 3.68
N ASP A 787 34.37 -9.18 3.61
CA ASP A 787 34.93 -8.72 2.35
C ASP A 787 34.96 -9.93 1.39
N ASP A 788 34.05 -9.96 0.43
CA ASP A 788 34.29 -10.62 -0.86
C ASP A 788 34.19 -9.57 -1.96
N ASP A 789 35.21 -8.73 -1.95
CA ASP A 789 35.68 -7.92 -3.06
C ASP A 789 36.14 -8.89 -4.18
N SER A 790 35.21 -9.53 -4.89
CA SER A 790 35.56 -10.40 -6.05
C SER A 790 34.46 -10.57 -7.11
N ALA A 791 33.91 -9.46 -7.60
CA ALA A 791 33.32 -9.44 -8.95
C ALA A 791 33.54 -8.09 -9.65
N ALA A 792 34.80 -7.69 -9.77
CA ALA A 792 35.20 -6.78 -10.84
C ALA A 792 34.92 -7.46 -12.19
N VAL A 793 33.79 -7.11 -12.80
CA VAL A 793 33.55 -7.36 -14.23
C VAL A 793 34.59 -6.56 -15.00
N HIS A 794 35.68 -7.24 -15.35
CA HIS A 794 36.62 -6.83 -16.37
C HIS A 794 35.87 -6.66 -17.71
N LEU A 795 35.43 -5.43 -18.01
CA LEU A 795 35.23 -5.02 -19.39
C LEU A 795 36.49 -4.28 -19.85
N SER A 796 37.38 -5.03 -20.49
CA SER A 796 38.52 -4.50 -21.21
C SER A 796 38.03 -3.68 -22.42
N MET A 797 38.22 -2.36 -22.40
CA MET A 797 38.33 -1.57 -23.62
C MET A 797 39.73 -0.98 -23.70
N SER A 798 40.53 -1.57 -24.57
CA SER A 798 41.80 -1.06 -25.04
C SER A 798 41.58 0.20 -25.89
N VAL A 799 42.15 1.34 -25.49
CA VAL A 799 42.50 2.42 -26.42
C VAL A 799 43.93 2.87 -26.13
N THR A 800 44.81 2.56 -27.07
CA THR A 800 46.21 2.90 -27.12
C THR A 800 46.40 4.35 -27.59
N GLY A 801 47.12 5.14 -26.78
CA GLY A 801 48.13 6.12 -27.19
C GLY A 801 47.70 7.44 -27.84
N LEU A 802 47.98 8.59 -27.19
CA LEU A 802 49.09 9.49 -27.57
C LEU A 802 49.20 10.72 -26.62
N MET A 803 50.36 10.84 -25.98
CA MET A 803 51.23 12.01 -25.70
C MET A 803 50.74 13.47 -25.50
N MET A 804 51.53 14.15 -24.62
CA MET A 804 51.75 15.60 -24.34
C MET A 804 50.83 16.23 -23.27
N VAL A 805 51.25 16.39 -22.00
CA VAL A 805 52.26 17.30 -21.39
C VAL A 805 51.98 18.79 -21.67
N VAL A 806 51.61 19.56 -20.63
CA VAL A 806 52.36 20.71 -20.06
C VAL A 806 51.60 21.27 -18.83
N TRP A 807 52.39 21.60 -17.81
CA TRP A 807 52.13 22.21 -16.50
C TRP A 807 51.39 23.56 -16.47
N GLY A 808 50.83 23.89 -15.29
CA GLY A 808 51.12 25.18 -14.65
C GLY A 808 50.00 25.81 -13.83
N CYS A 809 50.17 25.81 -12.50
CA CYS A 809 49.94 26.88 -11.50
C CYS A 809 48.67 27.78 -11.58
N LEU A 810 48.08 28.35 -10.53
CA LEU A 810 48.10 28.39 -9.05
C LEU A 810 47.25 29.66 -8.72
N TYR A 811 46.76 29.83 -7.48
CA TYR A 811 46.15 31.05 -6.89
C TYR A 811 44.68 31.35 -7.22
N ILE A 812 43.84 31.93 -6.34
CA ILE A 812 43.64 31.99 -4.87
C ILE A 812 42.35 32.84 -4.69
N LEU A 813 41.51 32.49 -3.72
CA LEU A 813 40.50 33.30 -3.00
C LEU A 813 39.71 34.42 -3.74
N MET A 814 38.42 34.16 -3.96
CA MET A 814 37.29 34.91 -3.40
C MET A 814 36.07 34.01 -3.30
#